data_AF-A0A957T745-F1
#
_entry.id   AF-A0A957T745-F1
#
_cell.length_a   1.000
_cell.length_b   1.000
_cell.length_c   1.000
_cell.angle_alpha   90.00
_cell.angle_beta   90.00
_cell.angle_gamma   90.00
#
_symmetry.space_group_name_H-M   'P 1'
#
loop_
_entity.id
_entity.type
_entity.pdbx_description
1 polymer ?
#
loop_
_entity_poly.entity_id
_entity_poly.type
_entity_poly.pdbx_seq_one_letter_code
_entity_poly.pdbx_strand_id
1 'polypeptide(L)'
;MSVIVRGADNTDAAQQVTRIGGAVTSDLWLIDSVAASIPRAKLTQLAAAPGIMSLVANHGVQSADLPFDGWVTHRRIPGETLLLNASLQTKPVSLPDGAIVFVTERNYLHIYNADGSERSSLRLSKGDYEQPPVVGGDGTIYLSGDKSITYAIDSMGNELWTYKHDRKVTAIALDDANKTLYLGDDKGMVTALSTEENGRYLWQFSSGEGDVTHILIGVGDAKVFGFTQKGYITALNPTGRRAWVVRRAEAAPFEHVTLAPHDGSVYVFGESRLLYAFDAHGEPKFQLRASSKITALPVVTPDGAILAGSNDGMLLAVNADGTERFRTSLHDEEINDLALSPDAATVYALDDDGRIIALDVTSGAVTWQYEADDMERSRMVVEEDGLIHMVDKRGDYTILNGLGVAVNRFDLDAKVWPYPILGQDRRHRVYIVGEENQIFVLTRLPDNRAGHPDVVNTDTPGVLAFANPVAVDVGADMLHTPHLPDQGAITGTGITVAVVDSGVQYGSDAQAIAAAQLEAQFLGQADFVQETCVEENGNRLGQQETGYCFQNAQESRDEYGHGSHVAGIIWSQYRDAVTDTWMGIAPNANLLSVRILAADGTGTYVDAIEGIQYVVGNQDRFNIRVLNLSISALPATPYFVDPLNQAVERAWANGIVVLAAAGNEGPESGSITVPGNDPYIITVGAIDNNRTPGYWMGDTLPIWSATGPTHDGFIKPDVLAPGADIVSTVPESATISREHPDNRVGRDLFRMSGTSMSTAVASGVVALMLQANPDLSPDQIKYRLAMSARPAVTAEGYPVHSILQQGMGRIWAPTAVLGDFPEDGYANQGMDIESDLAHGWITDDDIRYHYQGPVERLTSDNGLAHLFVVHVGEEVHGIGAVSTNAEDPQWLTWDKIGEGAEYEIKIAAQPNISWSGGLALPSGMATWAGG
;
A
#
# COMPACT_ATOMS: atom_id res chain seq x y z
N MET A 1 27.04 -8.62 12.33
CA MET A 1 26.32 -8.22 11.10
C MET A 1 26.15 -9.47 10.29
N SER A 2 24.93 -9.73 9.81
CA SER A 2 24.65 -10.86 8.92
C SER A 2 25.07 -10.49 7.50
N VAL A 3 25.86 -11.34 6.86
CA VAL A 3 26.42 -11.13 5.52
C VAL A 3 26.41 -12.44 4.75
N ILE A 4 26.34 -12.33 3.43
CA ILE A 4 26.55 -13.43 2.49
C ILE A 4 27.96 -13.28 1.92
N VAL A 5 28.75 -14.33 2.05
CA VAL A 5 30.17 -14.35 1.69
C VAL A 5 30.36 -15.33 0.55
N ARG A 6 30.70 -14.82 -0.63
CA ARG A 6 31.02 -15.65 -1.79
C ARG A 6 32.51 -15.93 -1.87
N GLY A 7 32.86 -17.19 -2.01
CA GLY A 7 34.23 -17.65 -2.22
C GLY A 7 34.41 -18.28 -3.61
N ALA A 8 35.59 -18.86 -3.84
CA ALA A 8 35.78 -19.78 -4.96
C ALA A 8 34.91 -21.05 -4.83
N ASP A 9 34.66 -21.45 -3.59
CA ASP A 9 33.64 -22.41 -3.19
C ASP A 9 33.14 -22.05 -1.76
N ASN A 10 32.01 -22.63 -1.36
CA ASN A 10 31.42 -22.42 -0.04
C ASN A 10 32.34 -22.87 1.13
N THR A 11 33.23 -23.84 0.89
CA THR A 11 34.16 -24.36 1.91
C THR A 11 35.28 -23.36 2.20
N ASP A 12 35.88 -22.75 1.19
CA ASP A 12 36.86 -21.67 1.38
C ASP A 12 36.20 -20.48 2.06
N ALA A 13 35.02 -20.05 1.60
CA ALA A 13 34.26 -18.97 2.23
C ALA A 13 34.04 -19.21 3.74
N ALA A 14 33.57 -20.41 4.12
CA ALA A 14 33.38 -20.82 5.51
C ALA A 14 34.69 -20.78 6.33
N GLN A 15 35.80 -21.24 5.74
CA GLN A 15 37.11 -21.23 6.39
C GLN A 15 37.61 -19.81 6.62
N GLN A 16 37.45 -18.90 5.66
CA GLN A 16 37.83 -17.50 5.80
C GLN A 16 37.02 -16.81 6.90
N VAL A 17 35.70 -17.01 6.91
CA VAL A 17 34.80 -16.50 7.97
C VAL A 17 35.24 -16.97 9.35
N THR A 18 35.50 -18.27 9.50
CA THR A 18 35.91 -18.84 10.80
C THR A 18 37.28 -18.32 11.24
N ARG A 19 38.23 -18.16 10.28
CA ARG A 19 39.60 -17.69 10.55
C ARG A 19 39.65 -16.29 11.16
N ILE A 20 38.71 -15.43 10.79
CA ILE A 20 38.63 -14.06 11.31
C ILE A 20 37.73 -13.93 12.56
N GLY A 21 37.19 -15.06 13.05
CA GLY A 21 36.32 -15.12 14.22
C GLY A 21 34.84 -14.83 13.94
N GLY A 22 34.37 -15.00 12.70
CA GLY A 22 32.95 -15.04 12.37
C GLY A 22 32.33 -16.42 12.58
N ALA A 23 31.01 -16.50 12.54
CA ALA A 23 30.26 -17.75 12.63
C ALA A 23 29.42 -17.95 11.36
N VAL A 24 29.58 -19.10 10.71
CA VAL A 24 28.72 -19.51 9.58
C VAL A 24 27.35 -19.87 10.14
N THR A 25 26.29 -19.32 9.54
CA THR A 25 24.90 -19.54 9.93
C THR A 25 24.15 -20.44 8.94
N SER A 26 24.49 -20.37 7.65
CA SER A 26 23.92 -21.23 6.61
C SER A 26 24.92 -21.50 5.50
N ASP A 27 24.77 -22.67 4.86
CA ASP A 27 25.51 -23.07 3.67
C ASP A 27 24.71 -22.76 2.40
N LEU A 28 25.22 -21.83 1.60
CA LEU A 28 24.59 -21.35 0.37
C LEU A 28 25.33 -21.91 -0.86
N TRP A 29 25.40 -23.25 -0.91
CA TRP A 29 26.13 -24.03 -1.91
C TRP A 29 25.74 -23.72 -3.37
N LEU A 30 24.50 -23.30 -3.64
CA LEU A 30 24.02 -23.01 -5.00
C LEU A 30 24.81 -21.87 -5.64
N ILE A 31 25.26 -20.91 -4.83
CA ILE A 31 25.97 -19.70 -5.25
C ILE A 31 27.39 -19.65 -4.67
N ASP A 32 27.97 -20.81 -4.34
CA ASP A 32 29.35 -20.92 -3.83
C ASP A 32 29.62 -20.01 -2.61
N SER A 33 28.61 -19.85 -1.75
CA SER A 33 28.62 -18.87 -0.66
C SER A 33 28.26 -19.47 0.70
N VAL A 34 28.49 -18.69 1.75
CA VAL A 34 27.95 -18.96 3.08
C VAL A 34 27.30 -17.73 3.68
N ALA A 35 26.20 -17.91 4.40
CA ALA A 35 25.69 -16.88 5.29
C ALA A 35 26.50 -16.89 6.59
N ALA A 36 26.85 -15.71 7.10
CA ALA A 36 27.67 -15.61 8.30
C ALA A 36 27.35 -14.40 9.17
N SER A 37 27.50 -14.56 10.49
CA SER A 37 27.53 -13.47 11.45
C SER A 37 28.97 -13.04 11.73
N ILE A 38 29.29 -11.78 11.38
CA ILE A 38 30.66 -11.25 11.44
C ILE A 38 30.71 -9.95 12.25
N PRO A 39 31.72 -9.75 13.12
CA PRO A 39 31.96 -8.46 13.76
C PRO A 39 32.27 -7.37 12.73
N ARG A 40 31.62 -6.20 12.82
CA ARG A 40 31.75 -5.11 11.85
C ARG A 40 33.21 -4.67 11.61
N ALA A 41 34.04 -4.69 12.66
CA ALA A 41 35.47 -4.34 12.59
C ALA A 41 36.32 -5.32 11.76
N LYS A 42 35.77 -6.48 11.37
CA LYS A 42 36.45 -7.54 10.62
C LYS A 42 36.04 -7.61 9.14
N LEU A 43 35.04 -6.82 8.70
CA LEU A 43 34.54 -6.87 7.32
C LEU A 43 35.61 -6.53 6.29
N THR A 44 36.38 -5.45 6.50
CA THR A 44 37.48 -5.07 5.60
C THR A 44 38.58 -6.14 5.56
N GLN A 45 38.82 -6.84 6.68
CA GLN A 45 39.77 -7.94 6.72
C GLN A 45 39.27 -9.15 5.92
N LEU A 46 37.96 -9.44 5.96
CA LEU A 46 37.36 -10.53 5.18
C LEU A 46 37.35 -10.21 3.70
N ALA A 47 36.90 -9.01 3.32
CA ALA A 47 36.82 -8.60 1.92
C ALA A 47 38.19 -8.62 1.22
N ALA A 48 39.28 -8.42 1.98
CA ALA A 48 40.65 -8.52 1.48
C ALA A 48 41.25 -9.93 1.59
N ALA A 49 40.51 -10.93 2.09
CA ALA A 49 41.03 -12.27 2.27
C ALA A 49 41.16 -12.98 0.91
N PRO A 50 42.27 -13.68 0.64
CA PRO A 50 42.42 -14.43 -0.60
C PRO A 50 41.30 -15.47 -0.77
N GLY A 51 40.69 -15.49 -1.95
CA GLY A 51 39.61 -16.41 -2.31
C GLY A 51 38.20 -15.86 -2.13
N ILE A 52 38.04 -14.72 -1.43
CA ILE A 52 36.74 -14.04 -1.33
C ILE A 52 36.46 -13.25 -2.60
N MET A 53 35.30 -13.50 -3.20
CA MET A 53 34.86 -12.88 -4.46
C MET A 53 33.88 -11.73 -4.22
N SER A 54 32.94 -11.90 -3.29
CA SER A 54 32.02 -10.83 -2.89
C SER A 54 31.60 -10.95 -1.43
N LEU A 55 31.16 -9.83 -0.88
CA LEU A 55 30.66 -9.71 0.49
C LEU A 55 29.46 -8.76 0.47
N VAL A 56 28.27 -9.32 0.59
CA VAL A 56 27.00 -8.58 0.52
C VAL A 56 26.27 -8.69 1.85
N ALA A 57 25.52 -7.66 2.25
CA ALA A 57 24.72 -7.74 3.47
C ALA A 57 23.56 -8.74 3.27
N ASN A 58 23.13 -9.41 4.33
CA ASN A 58 21.86 -10.14 4.28
C ASN A 58 20.72 -9.11 4.32
N HIS A 59 20.19 -8.76 3.14
CA HIS A 59 19.09 -7.81 3.01
C HIS A 59 17.75 -8.48 3.35
N GLY A 60 16.76 -7.68 3.74
CA GLY A 60 15.38 -8.14 3.87
C GLY A 60 14.78 -8.39 2.49
N VAL A 61 13.96 -9.42 2.38
CA VAL A 61 13.00 -9.59 1.28
C VAL A 61 11.60 -9.47 1.88
N GLN A 62 10.64 -9.10 1.05
CA GLN A 62 9.23 -9.10 1.42
C GLN A 62 8.42 -9.69 0.28
N SER A 63 7.17 -10.07 0.54
CA SER A 63 6.20 -10.21 -0.55
C SER A 63 6.33 -8.97 -1.43
N ALA A 64 6.30 -9.12 -2.76
CA ALA A 64 6.47 -7.96 -3.64
C ALA A 64 5.41 -6.88 -3.37
N ASP A 65 4.41 -7.24 -2.56
CA ASP A 65 3.30 -6.46 -2.13
C ASP A 65 3.54 -5.44 -1.03
N LEU A 66 4.59 -5.61 -0.25
CA LEU A 66 5.00 -4.66 0.76
C LEU A 66 6.04 -3.69 0.16
N PRO A 67 6.14 -2.41 0.56
CA PRO A 67 5.33 -1.70 1.58
C PRO A 67 4.10 -0.99 0.97
N PHE A 68 3.77 -1.28 -0.29
CA PHE A 68 2.65 -0.63 -0.95
C PHE A 68 1.34 -1.13 -0.33
N ASP A 69 0.66 -0.38 0.54
CA ASP A 69 -0.67 -0.80 1.03
C ASP A 69 -1.73 -0.91 -0.09
N GLY A 70 -1.41 -0.50 -1.33
CA GLY A 70 -2.36 -0.42 -2.44
C GLY A 70 -2.63 -1.71 -3.23
N TRP A 71 -2.21 -2.88 -2.72
CA TRP A 71 -2.75 -4.17 -3.19
C TRP A 71 -4.20 -4.35 -2.74
N VAL A 72 -4.60 -3.63 -1.70
CA VAL A 72 -5.99 -3.27 -1.45
C VAL A 72 -6.33 -2.09 -2.36
N THR A 73 -7.40 -2.19 -3.15
CA THR A 73 -7.80 -1.06 -3.99
C THR A 73 -8.05 0.19 -3.15
N HIS A 74 -7.10 1.12 -3.18
CA HIS A 74 -7.26 2.47 -2.62
C HIS A 74 -8.11 3.38 -3.50
N ARG A 75 -8.52 2.86 -4.67
CA ARG A 75 -9.51 3.52 -5.51
C ARG A 75 -10.79 3.65 -4.69
N ARG A 76 -11.16 4.88 -4.44
CA ARG A 76 -12.46 5.28 -3.91
C ARG A 76 -13.28 5.79 -5.07
N ILE A 77 -14.55 5.45 -5.06
CA ILE A 77 -15.54 6.09 -5.91
C ILE A 77 -16.47 6.89 -5.00
N PRO A 78 -17.03 8.02 -5.49
CA PRO A 78 -18.25 8.55 -4.92
C PRO A 78 -19.27 7.41 -4.85
N GLY A 79 -19.63 7.01 -3.64
CA GLY A 79 -20.68 6.02 -3.39
C GLY A 79 -22.06 6.66 -3.56
N GLU A 80 -23.02 6.25 -2.75
CA GLU A 80 -24.32 6.94 -2.72
C GLU A 80 -24.17 8.38 -2.22
N THR A 81 -24.68 9.33 -3.00
CA THR A 81 -24.86 10.71 -2.54
C THR A 81 -26.15 10.81 -1.75
N LEU A 82 -26.03 11.15 -0.48
CA LEU A 82 -27.17 11.40 0.40
C LEU A 82 -27.78 12.76 0.07
N LEU A 83 -28.99 12.77 -0.46
CA LEU A 83 -29.75 14.00 -0.72
C LEU A 83 -30.59 14.36 0.51
N LEU A 84 -30.25 15.48 1.14
CA LEU A 84 -30.94 15.99 2.32
C LEU A 84 -32.10 16.90 1.91
N ASN A 85 -33.16 16.88 2.73
CA ASN A 85 -34.36 17.68 2.50
C ASN A 85 -34.28 19.11 3.10
N ALA A 86 -33.16 19.44 3.75
CA ALA A 86 -32.86 20.71 4.41
C ALA A 86 -31.35 20.83 4.65
N SER A 87 -30.88 22.07 4.82
CA SER A 87 -29.47 22.37 5.11
C SER A 87 -29.05 21.89 6.50
N LEU A 88 -27.78 21.54 6.62
CA LEU A 88 -27.17 21.12 7.88
C LEU A 88 -27.00 22.30 8.82
N GLN A 89 -27.35 22.09 10.09
CA GLN A 89 -27.10 23.03 11.18
C GLN A 89 -25.82 22.67 11.95
N THR A 90 -25.48 21.37 12.00
CA THR A 90 -24.27 20.86 12.66
C THR A 90 -23.34 20.17 11.66
N LYS A 91 -22.04 20.15 11.97
CA LYS A 91 -21.11 19.22 11.29
C LYS A 91 -21.55 17.77 11.57
N PRO A 92 -21.60 16.89 10.57
CA PRO A 92 -21.87 15.46 10.79
C PRO A 92 -20.78 14.79 11.63
N VAL A 93 -21.19 13.75 12.36
CA VAL A 93 -20.29 12.93 13.17
C VAL A 93 -20.59 11.45 12.88
N SER A 94 -19.55 10.62 12.78
CA SER A 94 -19.68 9.18 12.60
C SER A 94 -19.99 8.48 13.93
N LEU A 95 -20.89 7.51 13.90
CA LEU A 95 -21.09 6.50 14.94
C LEU A 95 -20.04 5.39 14.81
N PRO A 96 -19.81 4.57 15.87
CA PRO A 96 -18.85 3.45 15.83
C PRO A 96 -19.19 2.37 14.79
N ASP A 97 -20.45 2.25 14.38
CA ASP A 97 -20.91 1.32 13.34
C ASP A 97 -20.84 1.93 11.93
N GLY A 98 -20.29 3.16 11.81
CA GLY A 98 -20.13 3.89 10.57
C GLY A 98 -21.38 4.59 10.05
N ALA A 99 -22.49 4.60 10.79
CA ALA A 99 -23.59 5.52 10.49
C ALA A 99 -23.18 6.98 10.75
N ILE A 100 -23.83 7.93 10.10
CA ILE A 100 -23.59 9.37 10.33
C ILE A 100 -24.79 10.02 11.01
N VAL A 101 -24.51 10.92 11.94
CA VAL A 101 -25.52 11.71 12.65
C VAL A 101 -25.28 13.20 12.47
N PHE A 102 -26.35 13.95 12.23
CA PHE A 102 -26.33 15.40 12.07
C PHE A 102 -27.70 16.02 12.31
N VAL A 103 -27.73 17.34 12.50
CA VAL A 103 -28.94 18.13 12.67
C VAL A 103 -29.17 19.02 11.45
N THR A 104 -30.42 19.14 11.00
CA THR A 104 -30.82 20.06 9.92
C THR A 104 -31.53 21.31 10.45
N GLU A 105 -31.57 22.39 9.65
CA GLU A 105 -32.23 23.67 9.99
C GLU A 105 -33.72 23.54 10.37
N ARG A 106 -34.34 22.39 10.08
CA ARG A 106 -35.72 22.08 10.48
C ARG A 106 -35.83 21.52 11.91
N ASN A 107 -34.74 21.53 12.69
CA ASN A 107 -34.63 20.92 14.01
C ASN A 107 -34.92 19.42 13.97
N TYR A 108 -34.38 18.71 12.99
CA TYR A 108 -34.40 17.25 12.95
C TYR A 108 -32.97 16.74 13.12
N LEU A 109 -32.79 15.81 14.06
CA LEU A 109 -31.64 14.93 14.06
C LEU A 109 -31.92 13.78 13.11
N HIS A 110 -31.00 13.53 12.19
CA HIS A 110 -31.05 12.37 11.31
C HIS A 110 -29.91 11.44 11.63
N ILE A 111 -30.19 10.14 11.60
CA ILE A 111 -29.18 9.09 11.58
C ILE A 111 -29.32 8.40 10.24
N TYR A 112 -28.27 8.45 9.44
CA TYR A 112 -28.18 7.72 8.18
C TYR A 112 -27.24 6.55 8.36
N ASN A 113 -27.70 5.38 7.91
CA ASN A 113 -26.84 4.23 7.83
C ASN A 113 -25.66 4.53 6.91
N ALA A 114 -24.57 3.87 7.25
CA ALA A 114 -23.53 3.39 6.39
C ALA A 114 -23.82 3.36 4.87
N ASP A 115 -24.94 2.75 4.48
CA ASP A 115 -25.31 2.46 3.09
C ASP A 115 -26.12 3.59 2.42
N GLY A 116 -26.30 4.72 3.09
CA GLY A 116 -27.07 5.84 2.59
C GLY A 116 -28.56 5.81 2.95
N SER A 117 -29.06 4.72 3.54
CA SER A 117 -30.46 4.66 3.97
C SER A 117 -30.70 5.47 5.26
N GLU A 118 -31.81 6.19 5.35
CA GLU A 118 -32.20 6.86 6.60
C GLU A 118 -32.54 5.78 7.64
N ARG A 119 -31.71 5.69 8.70
CA ARG A 119 -31.96 4.79 9.83
C ARG A 119 -33.12 5.32 10.67
N SER A 120 -33.07 6.61 10.99
CA SER A 120 -34.10 7.27 11.76
C SER A 120 -33.98 8.79 11.68
N SER A 121 -35.09 9.47 11.99
CA SER A 121 -35.10 10.90 12.27
C SER A 121 -35.93 11.22 13.50
N LEU A 122 -35.38 12.13 14.31
CA LEU A 122 -36.00 12.60 15.53
C LEU A 122 -36.23 14.10 15.43
N ARG A 123 -37.49 14.52 15.60
CA ARG A 123 -37.83 15.94 15.68
C ARG A 123 -37.41 16.50 17.03
N LEU A 124 -36.47 17.42 17.02
CA LEU A 124 -35.97 18.10 18.20
C LEU A 124 -36.87 19.29 18.58
N SER A 125 -36.73 19.75 19.82
CA SER A 125 -37.29 21.03 20.25
C SER A 125 -36.68 22.18 19.43
N LYS A 126 -37.49 23.21 19.18
CA LYS A 126 -37.03 24.43 18.49
C LYS A 126 -35.87 25.06 19.27
N GLY A 127 -34.72 25.21 18.62
CA GLY A 127 -33.53 25.87 19.15
C GLY A 127 -32.43 25.91 18.11
N ASP A 128 -31.34 26.60 18.41
CA ASP A 128 -30.17 26.57 17.56
C ASP A 128 -29.18 25.51 18.06
N TYR A 129 -28.93 24.48 17.25
CA TYR A 129 -27.98 23.42 17.54
C TYR A 129 -26.66 23.75 16.84
N GLU A 130 -25.83 24.58 17.49
CA GLU A 130 -24.55 25.04 16.92
C GLU A 130 -23.40 24.04 17.15
N GLN A 131 -23.51 23.16 18.15
CA GLN A 131 -22.46 22.21 18.52
C GLN A 131 -22.66 20.88 17.79
N PRO A 132 -21.61 20.26 17.23
CA PRO A 132 -21.68 18.90 16.72
C PRO A 132 -22.15 17.91 17.81
N PRO A 133 -22.89 16.85 17.45
CA PRO A 133 -23.22 15.78 18.39
C PRO A 133 -21.96 15.13 18.97
N VAL A 134 -22.00 14.74 20.24
CA VAL A 134 -20.94 13.95 20.89
C VAL A 134 -21.41 12.50 20.98
N VAL A 135 -20.56 11.56 20.56
CA VAL A 135 -20.91 10.14 20.48
C VAL A 135 -20.08 9.35 21.50
N GLY A 136 -20.75 8.50 22.31
CA GLY A 136 -20.10 7.57 23.23
C GLY A 136 -19.62 6.30 22.54
N GLY A 137 -18.73 5.54 23.19
CA GLY A 137 -18.22 4.27 22.64
C GLY A 137 -19.31 3.20 22.47
N ASP A 138 -20.45 3.36 23.15
CA ASP A 138 -21.64 2.52 22.99
C ASP A 138 -22.58 2.99 21.85
N GLY A 139 -22.24 4.06 21.15
CA GLY A 139 -23.03 4.67 20.08
C GLY A 139 -24.12 5.62 20.57
N THR A 140 -24.20 5.94 21.88
CA THR A 140 -25.14 6.94 22.39
C THR A 140 -24.75 8.34 21.91
N ILE A 141 -25.73 9.09 21.40
CA ILE A 141 -25.59 10.42 20.84
C ILE A 141 -26.06 11.46 21.86
N TYR A 142 -25.20 12.42 22.17
CA TYR A 142 -25.49 13.56 23.03
C TYR A 142 -25.48 14.86 22.23
N LEU A 143 -26.55 15.64 22.35
CA LEU A 143 -26.71 16.89 21.60
C LEU A 143 -27.37 17.94 22.50
N SER A 144 -26.94 19.19 22.41
CA SER A 144 -27.55 20.29 23.14
C SER A 144 -27.88 21.48 22.25
N GLY A 145 -29.06 22.06 22.45
CA GLY A 145 -29.46 23.32 21.81
C GLY A 145 -29.09 24.56 22.63
N ASP A 146 -29.20 25.74 22.01
CA ASP A 146 -28.81 27.05 22.55
C ASP A 146 -29.68 27.60 23.71
N LYS A 147 -30.82 26.99 24.03
CA LYS A 147 -31.74 27.51 25.07
C LYS A 147 -32.94 26.61 25.43
N SER A 148 -32.74 25.29 25.58
CA SER A 148 -33.89 24.42 25.89
C SER A 148 -33.55 23.09 26.54
N ILE A 149 -32.92 22.19 25.79
CA ILE A 149 -32.83 20.77 26.12
C ILE A 149 -31.48 20.22 25.63
N THR A 150 -30.86 19.39 26.47
CA THR A 150 -29.84 18.41 26.07
C THR A 150 -30.50 17.05 25.92
N TYR A 151 -30.27 16.40 24.79
CA TYR A 151 -30.79 15.08 24.45
C TYR A 151 -29.70 14.04 24.62
N ALA A 152 -30.09 12.85 25.11
CA ALA A 152 -29.37 11.61 24.88
C ALA A 152 -30.25 10.69 24.04
N ILE A 153 -29.69 10.18 22.96
CA ILE A 153 -30.39 9.43 21.91
C ILE A 153 -29.58 8.16 21.65
N ASP A 154 -30.23 7.00 21.55
CA ASP A 154 -29.51 5.77 21.21
C ASP A 154 -29.12 5.75 19.71
N SER A 155 -28.29 4.77 19.32
CA SER A 155 -27.83 4.60 17.93
C SER A 155 -28.96 4.27 16.93
N MET A 156 -30.18 4.02 17.42
CA MET A 156 -31.39 3.79 16.63
C MET A 156 -32.28 5.03 16.52
N GLY A 157 -31.94 6.13 17.19
CA GLY A 157 -32.67 7.39 17.15
C GLY A 157 -33.77 7.51 18.20
N ASN A 158 -33.83 6.61 19.19
CA ASN A 158 -34.77 6.73 20.29
C ASN A 158 -34.23 7.68 21.35
N GLU A 159 -35.07 8.61 21.80
CA GLU A 159 -34.76 9.45 22.96
C GLU A 159 -34.62 8.56 24.21
N LEU A 160 -33.42 8.54 24.79
CA LEU A 160 -33.16 7.88 26.07
C LEU A 160 -33.59 8.77 27.24
N TRP A 161 -33.16 10.03 27.21
CA TRP A 161 -33.51 11.02 28.21
C TRP A 161 -33.25 12.45 27.71
N THR A 162 -33.87 13.41 28.38
CA THR A 162 -33.66 14.84 28.15
C THR A 162 -33.36 15.58 29.45
N TYR A 163 -32.45 16.55 29.37
CA TYR A 163 -32.12 17.45 30.46
C TYR A 163 -32.45 18.88 30.07
N LYS A 164 -33.33 19.54 30.84
CA LYS A 164 -33.72 20.93 30.59
C LYS A 164 -32.74 21.89 31.24
N HIS A 165 -32.33 22.89 30.48
CA HIS A 165 -31.46 23.98 30.94
C HIS A 165 -31.95 25.32 30.41
N ASP A 166 -31.57 26.40 31.07
CA ASP A 166 -32.07 27.77 30.84
C ASP A 166 -31.04 28.69 30.19
N ARG A 167 -29.89 28.14 29.78
CA ARG A 167 -28.72 28.89 29.32
C ARG A 167 -28.20 28.35 27.99
N LYS A 168 -27.43 29.18 27.29
CA LYS A 168 -26.84 28.76 26.03
C LYS A 168 -25.66 27.86 26.33
N VAL A 169 -25.78 26.58 25.98
CA VAL A 169 -24.65 25.64 26.02
C VAL A 169 -23.70 25.99 24.89
N THR A 170 -22.47 26.31 25.26
CA THR A 170 -21.39 26.74 24.36
C THR A 170 -20.29 25.69 24.22
N ALA A 171 -20.26 24.68 25.10
CA ALA A 171 -19.36 23.54 25.02
C ALA A 171 -20.02 22.27 25.56
N ILE A 172 -19.72 21.13 24.96
CA ILE A 172 -20.19 19.81 25.38
C ILE A 172 -19.02 18.83 25.33
N ALA A 173 -18.87 17.98 26.34
CA ALA A 173 -17.82 16.94 26.37
C ALA A 173 -18.31 15.70 27.11
N LEU A 174 -17.93 14.52 26.62
CA LEU A 174 -18.26 13.24 27.23
C LEU A 174 -17.02 12.61 27.87
N ASP A 175 -17.14 12.24 29.14
CA ASP A 175 -16.23 11.32 29.81
C ASP A 175 -16.90 9.95 29.88
N ASP A 176 -16.68 9.16 28.83
CA ASP A 176 -17.35 7.87 28.65
C ASP A 176 -16.88 6.85 29.69
N ALA A 177 -15.62 6.95 30.14
CA ALA A 177 -15.05 6.09 31.18
C ALA A 177 -15.77 6.27 32.52
N ASN A 178 -16.07 7.53 32.89
CA ASN A 178 -16.79 7.85 34.13
C ASN A 178 -18.29 8.09 33.94
N LYS A 179 -18.83 7.75 32.76
CA LYS A 179 -20.26 7.87 32.43
C LYS A 179 -20.85 9.24 32.79
N THR A 180 -20.11 10.29 32.44
CA THR A 180 -20.47 11.67 32.78
C THR A 180 -20.42 12.58 31.54
N LEU A 181 -21.51 13.32 31.32
CA LEU A 181 -21.62 14.36 30.30
C LEU A 181 -21.44 15.74 30.93
N TYR A 182 -20.57 16.56 30.36
CA TYR A 182 -20.29 17.93 30.80
C TYR A 182 -20.85 18.96 29.82
N LEU A 183 -21.54 19.95 30.35
CA LEU A 183 -22.13 21.08 29.60
C LEU A 183 -21.57 22.39 30.11
N GLY A 184 -20.91 23.15 29.24
CA GLY A 184 -20.42 24.51 29.50
C GLY A 184 -21.37 25.55 28.91
N ASP A 185 -21.61 26.65 29.63
CA ASP A 185 -22.54 27.70 29.17
C ASP A 185 -21.92 29.11 28.96
N ASP A 186 -22.71 29.97 28.32
CA ASP A 186 -22.42 31.38 28.00
C ASP A 186 -22.34 32.31 29.23
N LYS A 187 -22.36 31.76 30.45
CA LYS A 187 -22.20 32.50 31.70
C LYS A 187 -21.13 31.88 32.59
N GLY A 188 -20.39 30.89 32.09
CA GLY A 188 -19.26 30.28 32.76
C GLY A 188 -19.64 29.14 33.71
N MET A 189 -20.85 28.58 33.60
CA MET A 189 -21.23 27.37 34.34
C MET A 189 -20.74 26.12 33.62
N VAL A 190 -20.25 25.15 34.38
CA VAL A 190 -20.05 23.77 33.97
C VAL A 190 -21.04 22.90 34.73
N THR A 191 -21.89 22.18 34.01
CA THR A 191 -22.88 21.23 34.56
C THR A 191 -22.45 19.80 34.24
N ALA A 192 -22.44 18.92 35.23
CA ALA A 192 -22.16 17.50 35.04
C ALA A 192 -23.43 16.66 35.22
N LEU A 193 -23.67 15.76 34.27
CA LEU A 193 -24.83 14.85 34.22
C LEU A 193 -24.35 13.41 34.13
N SER A 194 -24.98 12.50 34.88
CA SER A 194 -24.72 11.06 34.75
C SER A 194 -25.38 10.53 33.49
N THR A 195 -24.63 9.82 32.65
CA THR A 195 -25.17 9.17 31.45
C THR A 195 -25.84 7.83 31.78
N GLU A 196 -25.36 7.12 32.81
CA GLU A 196 -25.93 5.84 33.28
C GLU A 196 -27.22 6.01 34.11
N GLU A 197 -27.40 7.15 34.79
CA GLU A 197 -28.60 7.46 35.57
C GLU A 197 -29.56 8.41 34.82
N ASN A 198 -29.72 8.22 33.52
CA ASN A 198 -30.67 8.94 32.66
C ASN A 198 -30.56 10.47 32.72
N GLY A 199 -29.34 11.00 32.65
CA GLY A 199 -29.11 12.45 32.67
C GLY A 199 -29.26 13.06 34.06
N ARG A 200 -29.17 12.27 35.14
CA ARG A 200 -29.27 12.79 36.50
C ARG A 200 -28.21 13.87 36.73
N TYR A 201 -28.66 15.03 37.19
CA TYR A 201 -27.78 16.07 37.69
C TYR A 201 -26.83 15.52 38.76
N LEU A 202 -25.53 15.70 38.54
CA LEU A 202 -24.49 15.37 39.51
C LEU A 202 -24.07 16.61 40.28
N TRP A 203 -23.64 17.65 39.56
CA TRP A 203 -23.16 18.90 40.15
C TRP A 203 -23.08 20.03 39.11
N GLN A 204 -22.92 21.26 39.62
CA GLN A 204 -22.63 22.45 38.84
C GLN A 204 -21.48 23.22 39.46
N PHE A 205 -20.64 23.82 38.60
CA PHE A 205 -19.55 24.69 38.99
C PHE A 205 -19.64 26.00 38.20
N SER A 206 -19.77 27.11 38.90
CA SER A 206 -19.72 28.44 38.28
C SER A 206 -18.29 28.95 38.32
N SER A 207 -17.66 29.11 37.15
CA SER A 207 -16.38 29.81 37.06
C SER A 207 -16.51 31.28 37.42
N GLY A 208 -17.62 31.93 37.02
CA GLY A 208 -17.82 33.38 37.13
C GLY A 208 -17.02 34.19 36.10
N GLU A 209 -16.33 33.53 35.17
CA GLU A 209 -15.27 34.13 34.36
C GLU A 209 -15.61 34.26 32.87
N GLY A 210 -16.91 34.36 32.56
CA GLY A 210 -17.42 34.49 31.18
C GLY A 210 -17.69 33.14 30.54
N ASP A 211 -18.02 33.15 29.25
CA ASP A 211 -18.48 32.00 28.47
C ASP A 211 -17.47 30.85 28.52
N VAL A 212 -17.94 29.63 28.76
CA VAL A 212 -17.11 28.42 28.63
C VAL A 212 -16.90 28.14 27.14
N THR A 213 -15.67 28.28 26.65
CA THR A 213 -15.35 28.10 25.22
C THR A 213 -15.04 26.66 24.85
N HIS A 214 -14.40 25.91 25.75
CA HIS A 214 -14.02 24.51 25.53
C HIS A 214 -14.13 23.72 26.84
N ILE A 215 -14.40 22.41 26.73
CA ILE A 215 -14.27 21.45 27.82
C ILE A 215 -13.41 20.29 27.32
N LEU A 216 -12.33 19.97 28.03
CA LEU A 216 -11.47 18.81 27.74
C LEU A 216 -11.43 17.87 28.95
N ILE A 217 -11.39 16.56 28.68
CA ILE A 217 -11.34 15.51 29.71
C ILE A 217 -9.90 14.98 29.81
N GLY A 218 -9.30 15.11 30.98
CA GLY A 218 -7.93 14.64 31.25
C GLY A 218 -7.84 13.15 31.58
N VAL A 219 -6.63 12.60 31.43
CA VAL A 219 -6.30 11.18 31.68
C VAL A 219 -5.91 10.96 33.16
N GLY A 220 -6.21 9.79 33.73
CA GLY A 220 -5.81 9.43 35.11
C GLY A 220 -6.84 9.80 36.19
N ASP A 221 -6.48 10.61 37.19
CA ASP A 221 -7.35 11.10 38.29
C ASP A 221 -8.53 12.02 37.82
N ALA A 222 -8.97 11.84 36.57
CA ALA A 222 -10.10 12.43 35.85
C ALA A 222 -10.37 13.89 36.18
N LYS A 223 -9.59 14.79 35.57
CA LYS A 223 -9.78 16.24 35.68
C LYS A 223 -10.56 16.75 34.46
N VAL A 224 -11.51 17.64 34.70
CA VAL A 224 -12.26 18.34 33.66
C VAL A 224 -11.71 19.75 33.54
N PHE A 225 -11.26 20.13 32.36
CA PHE A 225 -10.74 21.47 32.11
C PHE A 225 -11.77 22.32 31.39
N GLY A 226 -12.21 23.41 32.03
CA GLY A 226 -13.08 24.41 31.43
C GLY A 226 -12.29 25.68 31.09
N PHE A 227 -12.43 26.15 29.85
CA PHE A 227 -11.73 27.31 29.31
C PHE A 227 -12.72 28.46 29.12
N THR A 228 -12.30 29.69 29.41
CA THR A 228 -13.18 30.87 29.29
C THR A 228 -12.61 31.95 28.39
N GLN A 229 -13.48 32.78 27.79
CA GLN A 229 -13.08 33.92 26.97
C GLN A 229 -12.21 34.95 27.73
N LYS A 230 -12.21 34.96 29.06
CA LYS A 230 -11.36 35.87 29.86
C LYS A 230 -9.96 35.31 30.15
N GLY A 231 -9.59 34.21 29.50
CA GLY A 231 -8.27 33.58 29.64
C GLY A 231 -8.12 32.78 30.92
N TYR A 232 -9.21 32.24 31.47
CA TYR A 232 -9.14 31.31 32.62
C TYR A 232 -9.19 29.87 32.16
N ILE A 233 -8.32 29.06 32.75
CA ILE A 233 -8.29 27.61 32.66
C ILE A 233 -8.66 27.10 34.05
N THR A 234 -9.78 26.40 34.16
CA THR A 234 -10.24 25.84 35.43
C THR A 234 -10.24 24.33 35.36
N ALA A 235 -9.48 23.68 36.25
CA ALA A 235 -9.55 22.24 36.42
C ALA A 235 -10.50 21.88 37.56
N LEU A 236 -11.43 20.99 37.28
CA LEU A 236 -12.35 20.41 38.23
C LEU A 236 -12.00 18.93 38.42
N ASN A 237 -12.14 18.42 39.65
CA ASN A 237 -12.12 16.98 39.87
C ASN A 237 -13.48 16.35 39.46
N PRO A 238 -13.62 15.01 39.46
CA PRO A 238 -14.87 14.35 39.06
C PRO A 238 -16.07 14.73 39.93
N THR A 239 -15.82 15.24 41.15
CA THR A 239 -16.87 15.70 42.08
C THR A 239 -17.31 17.15 41.87
N GLY A 240 -16.78 17.83 40.84
CA GLY A 240 -17.11 19.23 40.53
C GLY A 240 -16.42 20.27 41.41
N ARG A 241 -15.46 19.84 42.23
CA ARG A 241 -14.66 20.75 43.05
C ARG A 241 -13.49 21.24 42.23
N ARG A 242 -13.26 22.55 42.28
CA ARG A 242 -12.08 23.17 41.67
C ARG A 242 -10.81 22.57 42.26
N ALA A 243 -10.05 21.88 41.43
CA ALA A 243 -8.71 21.41 41.74
C ALA A 243 -7.74 22.59 41.68
N TRP A 244 -7.77 23.35 40.58
CA TRP A 244 -6.95 24.53 40.39
C TRP A 244 -7.57 25.48 39.36
N VAL A 245 -7.08 26.73 39.32
CA VAL A 245 -7.43 27.71 38.29
C VAL A 245 -6.22 28.56 37.95
N VAL A 246 -6.02 28.79 36.66
CA VAL A 246 -4.97 29.65 36.12
C VAL A 246 -5.60 30.74 35.27
N ARG A 247 -5.08 31.96 35.34
CA ARG A 247 -5.46 33.09 34.48
C ARG A 247 -4.29 33.53 33.61
N ARG A 248 -4.52 33.67 32.30
CA ARG A 248 -3.62 34.24 31.29
C ARG A 248 -4.40 35.22 30.42
N ALA A 249 -4.64 36.42 30.96
CA ALA A 249 -5.40 37.46 30.26
C ALA A 249 -4.77 37.90 28.92
N GLU A 250 -3.46 37.77 28.80
CA GLU A 250 -2.70 38.04 27.58
C GLU A 250 -2.86 36.97 26.49
N ALA A 251 -3.40 35.79 26.82
CA ALA A 251 -3.69 34.71 25.88
C ALA A 251 -5.21 34.57 25.60
N ALA A 252 -5.99 35.57 26.01
CA ALA A 252 -7.44 35.58 25.89
C ALA A 252 -7.88 36.32 24.61
N PRO A 253 -8.87 35.81 23.86
CA PRO A 253 -9.51 34.50 24.03
C PRO A 253 -8.56 33.36 23.65
N PHE A 254 -8.70 32.21 24.31
CA PHE A 254 -8.01 30.98 23.91
C PHE A 254 -8.65 30.47 22.62
N GLU A 255 -7.86 30.38 21.55
CA GLU A 255 -8.33 29.92 20.23
C GLU A 255 -8.13 28.42 20.07
N HIS A 256 -6.99 27.90 20.52
CA HIS A 256 -6.68 26.47 20.46
C HIS A 256 -6.23 25.94 21.82
N VAL A 257 -6.74 24.77 22.17
CA VAL A 257 -6.45 24.08 23.43
C VAL A 257 -6.31 22.60 23.15
N THR A 258 -5.25 21.98 23.68
CA THR A 258 -5.03 20.53 23.53
C THR A 258 -4.42 19.93 24.81
N LEU A 259 -4.58 18.61 24.99
CA LEU A 259 -4.05 17.86 26.12
C LEU A 259 -2.99 16.86 25.66
N ALA A 260 -1.93 16.70 26.46
CA ALA A 260 -1.03 15.56 26.32
C ALA A 260 -1.71 14.27 26.81
N PRO A 261 -1.85 13.24 25.97
CA PRO A 261 -2.51 11.99 26.38
C PRO A 261 -1.78 11.22 27.49
N HIS A 262 -0.45 11.36 27.58
CA HIS A 262 0.40 10.54 28.45
C HIS A 262 0.56 11.10 29.87
N ASP A 263 0.58 12.44 30.04
CA ASP A 263 0.82 13.09 31.34
C ASP A 263 -0.26 14.09 31.77
N GLY A 264 -1.27 14.34 30.91
CA GLY A 264 -2.35 15.28 31.18
C GLY A 264 -1.92 16.75 31.18
N SER A 265 -0.76 17.09 30.60
CA SER A 265 -0.36 18.47 30.38
C SER A 265 -1.37 19.21 29.50
N VAL A 266 -1.58 20.49 29.81
CA VAL A 266 -2.50 21.38 29.09
C VAL A 266 -1.70 22.38 28.28
N TYR A 267 -1.96 22.43 26.98
CA TYR A 267 -1.33 23.38 26.07
C TYR A 267 -2.37 24.35 25.52
N VAL A 268 -2.06 25.64 25.61
CA VAL A 268 -3.03 26.69 25.32
C VAL A 268 -2.40 27.77 24.47
N PHE A 269 -3.14 28.13 23.43
CA PHE A 269 -2.77 29.12 22.43
C PHE A 269 -3.88 30.15 22.29
N GLY A 270 -3.50 31.40 22.06
CA GLY A 270 -4.43 32.50 21.78
C GLY A 270 -3.77 33.53 20.88
N GLU A 271 -4.40 34.71 20.77
CA GLU A 271 -3.99 35.75 19.80
C GLU A 271 -2.56 36.30 20.00
N SER A 272 -1.93 36.08 21.15
CA SER A 272 -0.66 36.73 21.53
C SER A 272 0.62 36.07 21.01
N ARG A 273 0.52 35.11 20.07
CA ARG A 273 1.64 34.29 19.55
C ARG A 273 2.36 33.48 20.63
N LEU A 274 1.73 33.30 21.78
CA LEU A 274 2.33 32.66 22.94
C LEU A 274 1.70 31.28 23.14
N LEU A 275 2.56 30.28 23.26
CA LEU A 275 2.24 28.95 23.72
C LEU A 275 2.48 28.87 25.22
N TYR A 276 1.45 28.48 25.98
CA TYR A 276 1.56 28.18 27.39
C TYR A 276 1.38 26.69 27.65
N ALA A 277 2.31 26.10 28.38
CA ALA A 277 2.21 24.73 28.84
C ALA A 277 2.03 24.69 30.36
N PHE A 278 1.06 23.90 30.80
CA PHE A 278 0.80 23.62 32.22
C PHE A 278 0.83 22.12 32.45
N ASP A 279 1.30 21.69 33.61
CA ASP A 279 1.14 20.29 34.01
C ASP A 279 -0.31 20.00 34.41
N ALA A 280 -0.62 18.74 34.71
CA ALA A 280 -1.94 18.32 35.17
C ALA A 280 -2.38 19.01 36.48
N HIS A 281 -1.49 19.67 37.21
CA HIS A 281 -1.76 20.40 38.47
C HIS A 281 -1.92 21.91 38.28
N GLY A 282 -1.80 22.40 37.03
CA GLY A 282 -1.91 23.82 36.70
C GLY A 282 -0.63 24.62 36.96
N GLU A 283 0.47 23.93 37.27
CA GLU A 283 1.77 24.56 37.40
C GLU A 283 2.36 24.84 36.00
N PRO A 284 2.91 26.04 35.76
CA PRO A 284 3.47 26.39 34.46
C PRO A 284 4.72 25.53 34.19
N LYS A 285 4.71 24.78 33.08
CA LYS A 285 5.88 24.04 32.58
C LYS A 285 6.81 24.99 31.83
N PHE A 286 6.28 25.66 30.80
CA PHE A 286 7.03 26.61 29.98
C PHE A 286 6.11 27.60 29.26
N GLN A 287 6.73 28.65 28.73
CA GLN A 287 6.09 29.61 27.83
C GLN A 287 7.03 29.83 26.64
N LEU A 288 6.49 29.76 25.43
CA LEU A 288 7.23 29.97 24.20
C LEU A 288 6.52 30.97 23.30
N ARG A 289 7.30 31.66 22.48
CA ARG A 289 6.80 32.64 21.51
C ARG A 289 6.96 32.09 20.11
N ALA A 290 5.85 31.88 19.43
CA ALA A 290 5.80 31.61 18.01
C ALA A 290 6.16 32.86 17.19
N SER A 291 6.54 32.68 15.93
CA SER A 291 6.89 33.77 15.01
C SER A 291 5.67 34.64 14.69
N SER A 292 4.52 34.01 14.43
CA SER A 292 3.23 34.64 14.23
C SER A 292 2.11 33.98 15.04
N LYS A 293 0.86 34.36 14.74
CA LYS A 293 -0.34 33.76 15.33
C LYS A 293 -0.41 32.27 14.95
N ILE A 294 -0.74 31.41 15.90
CA ILE A 294 -1.01 29.98 15.61
C ILE A 294 -2.41 29.87 15.04
N THR A 295 -2.53 29.19 13.90
CA THR A 295 -3.74 29.16 13.07
C THR A 295 -4.27 27.74 12.90
N ALA A 296 -3.36 26.77 12.76
CA ALA A 296 -3.70 25.35 12.78
C ALA A 296 -3.95 24.84 14.20
N LEU A 297 -4.82 23.83 14.32
CA LEU A 297 -4.99 23.08 15.57
C LEU A 297 -3.66 22.36 15.91
N PRO A 298 -3.05 22.64 17.07
CA PRO A 298 -1.78 22.03 17.43
C PRO A 298 -1.92 20.53 17.68
N VAL A 299 -0.94 19.76 17.20
CA VAL A 299 -0.92 18.30 17.33
C VAL A 299 0.11 17.89 18.38
N VAL A 300 -0.21 16.87 19.18
CA VAL A 300 0.68 16.32 20.21
C VAL A 300 1.16 14.94 19.79
N THR A 301 2.46 14.75 19.74
CA THR A 301 3.09 13.46 19.39
C THR A 301 3.03 12.48 20.56
N PRO A 302 3.22 11.15 20.33
CA PRO A 302 3.21 10.15 21.40
C PRO A 302 4.24 10.40 22.51
N ASP A 303 5.39 10.98 22.17
CA ASP A 303 6.44 11.36 23.13
C ASP A 303 6.19 12.72 23.82
N GLY A 304 5.07 13.37 23.52
CA GLY A 304 4.62 14.58 24.19
C GLY A 304 5.14 15.90 23.62
N ALA A 305 5.78 15.88 22.45
CA ALA A 305 6.09 17.09 21.73
C ALA A 305 4.82 17.71 21.11
N ILE A 306 4.85 19.02 20.90
CA ILE A 306 3.75 19.79 20.33
C ILE A 306 4.22 20.38 19.02
N LEU A 307 3.39 20.23 18.00
CA LEU A 307 3.57 20.79 16.67
C LEU A 307 2.51 21.89 16.48
N ALA A 308 2.96 23.09 16.15
CA ALA A 308 2.09 24.25 15.96
C ALA A 308 2.48 25.02 14.70
N GLY A 309 1.53 25.14 13.78
CA GLY A 309 1.65 25.91 12.54
C GLY A 309 1.15 27.33 12.72
N SER A 310 1.86 28.31 12.16
CA SER A 310 1.50 29.72 12.25
C SER A 310 1.12 30.36 10.92
N ASN A 311 0.50 31.54 11.04
CA ASN A 311 0.03 32.38 9.93
C ASN A 311 1.15 32.84 8.97
N ASP A 312 2.41 32.82 9.42
CA ASP A 312 3.58 33.16 8.59
C ASP A 312 4.31 31.92 8.06
N GLY A 313 3.59 30.81 7.90
CA GLY A 313 4.09 29.57 7.31
C GLY A 313 5.17 28.86 8.10
N MET A 314 5.28 29.14 9.40
CA MET A 314 6.28 28.51 10.27
C MET A 314 5.67 27.33 11.03
N LEU A 315 6.33 26.17 10.95
CA LEU A 315 6.03 25.03 11.81
C LEU A 315 7.00 25.01 13.00
N LEU A 316 6.47 25.11 14.21
CA LEU A 316 7.21 25.03 15.45
C LEU A 316 6.97 23.68 16.13
N ALA A 317 8.05 22.95 16.41
CA ALA A 317 8.03 21.74 17.22
C ALA A 317 8.69 21.97 18.59
N VAL A 318 8.01 21.62 19.67
CA VAL A 318 8.48 21.81 21.04
C VAL A 318 8.40 20.51 21.81
N ASN A 319 9.51 20.09 22.42
CA ASN A 319 9.55 18.92 23.30
C ASN A 319 8.66 19.09 24.54
N ALA A 320 8.30 17.99 25.19
CA ALA A 320 7.48 17.99 26.40
C ALA A 320 8.06 18.82 27.57
N ASP A 321 9.38 19.05 27.57
CA ASP A 321 10.12 19.86 28.56
C ASP A 321 10.18 21.37 28.22
N GLY A 322 9.68 21.77 27.05
CA GLY A 322 9.69 23.15 26.58
C GLY A 322 10.92 23.55 25.78
N THR A 323 11.84 22.62 25.54
CA THR A 323 12.95 22.86 24.59
C THR A 323 12.44 22.81 23.16
N GLU A 324 12.89 23.74 22.34
CA GLU A 324 12.58 23.75 20.91
C GLU A 324 13.24 22.53 20.26
N ARG A 325 12.44 21.72 19.56
CA ARG A 325 12.91 20.56 18.79
C ARG A 325 13.40 21.03 17.43
N PHE A 326 12.54 21.74 16.71
CA PHE A 326 12.90 22.43 15.47
C PHE A 326 11.92 23.58 15.20
N ARG A 327 12.31 24.41 14.25
CA ARG A 327 11.45 25.43 13.66
C ARG A 327 11.74 25.48 12.17
N THR A 328 10.76 25.12 11.35
CA THR A 328 10.92 25.02 9.90
C THR A 328 10.00 26.03 9.23
N SER A 329 10.59 26.91 8.41
CA SER A 329 9.83 27.79 7.53
C SER A 329 9.38 26.94 6.36
N LEU A 330 8.08 26.77 6.19
CA LEU A 330 7.52 26.03 5.09
C LEU A 330 7.41 26.96 3.88
N HIS A 331 6.60 28.02 3.98
CA HIS A 331 6.48 29.11 2.99
C HIS A 331 6.04 30.42 3.67
N ASP A 332 5.64 31.45 2.89
CA ASP A 332 5.13 32.72 3.40
C ASP A 332 3.59 32.71 3.64
N GLU A 333 2.94 31.57 3.45
CA GLU A 333 1.48 31.38 3.56
C GLU A 333 1.05 30.76 4.90
N GLU A 334 -0.22 30.95 5.27
CA GLU A 334 -0.79 30.45 6.53
C GLU A 334 -0.88 28.92 6.55
N ILE A 335 -0.40 28.28 7.63
CA ILE A 335 -0.67 26.85 7.88
C ILE A 335 -2.05 26.71 8.53
N ASN A 336 -2.97 26.03 7.86
CA ASN A 336 -4.35 25.88 8.31
C ASN A 336 -4.64 24.58 9.05
N ASP A 337 -3.91 23.52 8.73
CA ASP A 337 -4.16 22.21 9.30
C ASP A 337 -2.86 21.42 9.49
N LEU A 338 -2.88 20.54 10.49
CA LEU A 338 -1.78 19.66 10.84
C LEU A 338 -2.32 18.26 11.14
N ALA A 339 -1.64 17.24 10.61
CA ALA A 339 -1.93 15.85 10.90
C ALA A 339 -0.63 15.05 11.10
N LEU A 340 -0.70 13.96 11.87
CA LEU A 340 0.40 13.01 12.02
C LEU A 340 0.14 11.78 11.17
N SER A 341 1.21 11.16 10.68
CA SER A 341 1.16 9.79 10.18
C SER A 341 0.76 8.81 11.31
N PRO A 342 0.22 7.62 10.98
CA PRO A 342 -0.21 6.64 11.99
C PRO A 342 0.90 6.20 12.96
N ASP A 343 2.14 6.09 12.46
CA ASP A 343 3.34 5.79 13.24
C ASP A 343 3.92 7.01 13.97
N ALA A 344 3.33 8.19 13.74
CA ALA A 344 3.76 9.50 14.20
C ALA A 344 5.21 9.87 13.82
N ALA A 345 5.80 9.24 12.81
CA ALA A 345 7.13 9.58 12.31
C ALA A 345 7.12 10.85 11.43
N THR A 346 5.98 11.13 10.79
CA THR A 346 5.81 12.25 9.85
C THR A 346 4.69 13.19 10.32
N VAL A 347 4.90 14.49 10.16
CA VAL A 347 3.86 15.52 10.27
C VAL A 347 3.52 16.08 8.90
N TYR A 348 2.24 16.13 8.57
CA TYR A 348 1.71 16.75 7.37
C TYR A 348 1.18 18.15 7.72
N ALA A 349 1.66 19.16 7.01
CA ALA A 349 1.20 20.54 7.14
C ALA A 349 0.53 21.00 5.85
N LEU A 350 -0.69 21.54 5.95
CA LEU A 350 -1.46 22.07 4.83
C LEU A 350 -1.52 23.60 4.92
N ASP A 351 -1.06 24.27 3.87
CA ASP A 351 -1.13 25.73 3.75
C ASP A 351 -2.37 26.23 2.99
N ASP A 352 -2.61 27.54 3.00
CA ASP A 352 -3.73 28.21 2.32
C ASP A 352 -3.69 28.12 0.78
N ASP A 353 -2.50 27.93 0.21
CA ASP A 353 -2.29 27.73 -1.23
C ASP A 353 -2.64 26.29 -1.67
N GLY A 354 -2.77 25.36 -0.72
CA GLY A 354 -3.02 23.95 -0.98
C GLY A 354 -1.81 23.08 -1.13
N ARG A 355 -0.68 23.51 -0.57
CA ARG A 355 0.50 22.67 -0.42
C ARG A 355 0.37 21.81 0.82
N ILE A 356 0.61 20.52 0.65
CA ILE A 356 0.85 19.57 1.74
C ILE A 356 2.33 19.32 1.81
N ILE A 357 2.90 19.53 2.98
CA ILE A 357 4.33 19.42 3.21
C ILE A 357 4.51 18.38 4.31
N ALA A 358 5.19 17.30 3.98
CA ALA A 358 5.49 16.22 4.90
C ALA A 358 6.87 16.43 5.51
N LEU A 359 6.95 16.42 6.83
CA LEU A 359 8.19 16.62 7.55
C LEU A 359 8.45 15.49 8.53
N ASP A 360 9.72 15.08 8.64
CA ASP A 360 10.16 14.19 9.71
C ASP A 360 9.93 14.87 11.07
N VAL A 361 9.18 14.20 11.96
CA VAL A 361 8.74 14.76 13.24
C VAL A 361 9.89 15.05 14.21
N THR A 362 11.08 14.48 13.96
CA THR A 362 12.23 14.58 14.85
C THR A 362 13.12 15.75 14.47
N SER A 363 13.40 15.88 13.18
CA SER A 363 14.36 16.84 12.60
C SER A 363 13.70 18.08 12.01
N GLY A 364 12.42 17.99 11.63
CA GLY A 364 11.73 19.03 10.87
C GLY A 364 12.22 19.15 9.42
N ALA A 365 12.91 18.12 8.92
CA ALA A 365 13.32 18.05 7.53
C ALA A 365 12.12 17.74 6.64
N VAL A 366 11.94 18.52 5.57
CA VAL A 366 10.94 18.23 4.54
C VAL A 366 11.35 16.94 3.82
N THR A 367 10.41 16.00 3.74
CA THR A 367 10.59 14.70 3.09
C THR A 367 9.99 14.70 1.69
N TRP A 368 8.78 15.24 1.54
CA TRP A 368 8.12 15.47 0.27
C TRP A 368 7.13 16.64 0.39
N GLN A 369 6.70 17.15 -0.76
CA GLN A 369 5.66 18.17 -0.87
C GLN A 369 4.70 17.80 -2.00
N TYR A 370 3.44 18.21 -1.87
CA TYR A 370 2.40 18.01 -2.86
C TYR A 370 1.58 19.29 -3.01
N GLU A 371 1.41 19.79 -4.23
CA GLU A 371 0.60 20.97 -4.51
C GLU A 371 -0.78 20.55 -5.04
N ALA A 372 -1.83 21.04 -4.39
CA ALA A 372 -3.21 20.90 -4.83
C ALA A 372 -3.79 22.27 -5.18
N ASP A 373 -4.75 22.30 -6.11
CA ASP A 373 -5.37 23.56 -6.52
C ASP A 373 -6.42 24.04 -5.49
N ASP A 374 -6.33 25.30 -5.06
CA ASP A 374 -7.38 26.06 -4.34
C ASP A 374 -7.90 25.40 -3.04
N MET A 375 -7.00 25.05 -2.12
CA MET A 375 -7.34 24.44 -0.82
C MET A 375 -7.54 25.44 0.33
N GLU A 376 -7.85 26.70 0.04
CA GLU A 376 -8.06 27.75 1.05
C GLU A 376 -9.00 27.24 2.17
N ARG A 377 -8.52 27.24 3.42
CA ARG A 377 -9.22 26.74 4.63
C ARG A 377 -9.67 25.28 4.60
N SER A 378 -9.05 24.44 3.80
CA SER A 378 -9.30 22.99 3.78
C SER A 378 -8.70 22.30 5.00
N ARG A 379 -9.18 21.09 5.29
CA ARG A 379 -8.56 20.19 6.25
C ARG A 379 -8.23 18.85 5.61
N MET A 380 -7.20 18.23 6.13
CA MET A 380 -6.82 16.87 5.77
C MET A 380 -7.30 15.89 6.84
N VAL A 381 -7.59 14.67 6.42
CA VAL A 381 -7.73 13.53 7.34
C VAL A 381 -6.79 12.42 6.92
N VAL A 382 -6.13 11.82 7.91
CA VAL A 382 -5.18 10.73 7.71
C VAL A 382 -5.83 9.44 8.22
N GLU A 383 -5.86 8.42 7.38
CA GLU A 383 -6.36 7.09 7.72
C GLU A 383 -5.33 6.28 8.51
N GLU A 384 -5.77 5.20 9.17
CA GLU A 384 -4.88 4.33 9.95
C GLU A 384 -3.78 3.66 9.11
N ASP A 385 -4.00 3.51 7.80
CA ASP A 385 -3.01 3.01 6.83
C ASP A 385 -2.22 4.14 6.13
N GLY A 386 -2.32 5.37 6.64
CA GLY A 386 -1.48 6.48 6.21
C GLY A 386 -1.93 7.17 4.91
N LEU A 387 -3.12 6.83 4.39
CA LEU A 387 -3.73 7.59 3.30
C LEU A 387 -4.16 8.98 3.77
N ILE A 388 -3.89 10.00 2.97
CA ILE A 388 -4.17 11.40 3.26
C ILE A 388 -5.28 11.86 2.33
N HIS A 389 -6.39 12.28 2.90
CA HIS A 389 -7.59 12.70 2.17
C HIS A 389 -7.77 14.21 2.26
N MET A 390 -8.00 14.83 1.11
CA MET A 390 -8.30 16.26 1.00
C MET A 390 -9.35 16.50 -0.08
N VAL A 391 -10.06 17.61 0.07
CA VAL A 391 -11.02 18.07 -0.92
C VAL A 391 -10.97 19.59 -0.98
N ASP A 392 -10.96 20.14 -2.19
CA ASP A 392 -11.07 21.58 -2.39
C ASP A 392 -12.53 22.04 -2.27
N LYS A 393 -12.75 23.36 -2.27
CA LYS A 393 -14.10 23.95 -2.21
C LYS A 393 -14.95 23.74 -3.46
N ARG A 394 -14.34 23.36 -4.58
CA ARG A 394 -14.99 23.11 -5.87
C ARG A 394 -15.45 21.66 -6.03
N GLY A 395 -14.94 20.75 -5.20
CA GLY A 395 -15.27 19.33 -5.22
C GLY A 395 -14.13 18.43 -5.71
N ASP A 396 -12.94 18.97 -5.98
CA ASP A 396 -11.78 18.20 -6.41
C ASP A 396 -11.20 17.42 -5.22
N TYR A 397 -11.42 16.10 -5.24
CA TYR A 397 -11.00 15.19 -4.18
C TYR A 397 -9.70 14.48 -4.54
N THR A 398 -8.75 14.50 -3.61
CA THR A 398 -7.43 13.85 -3.77
C THR A 398 -7.15 12.92 -2.60
N ILE A 399 -6.60 11.75 -2.92
CA ILE A 399 -6.01 10.82 -1.96
C ILE A 399 -4.51 10.71 -2.23
N LEU A 400 -3.69 11.01 -1.24
CA LEU A 400 -2.26 10.75 -1.28
C LEU A 400 -1.92 9.52 -0.43
N ASN A 401 -0.87 8.80 -0.80
CA ASN A 401 -0.22 7.87 0.13
C ASN A 401 0.75 8.61 1.07
N GLY A 402 1.34 7.88 2.01
CA GLY A 402 2.33 8.44 2.95
C GLY A 402 3.61 8.98 2.31
N LEU A 403 3.84 8.73 1.01
CA LEU A 403 4.96 9.23 0.21
C LEU A 403 4.60 10.49 -0.60
N GLY A 404 3.38 11.01 -0.48
CA GLY A 404 2.94 12.22 -1.18
C GLY A 404 2.49 11.97 -2.62
N VAL A 405 2.37 10.71 -3.04
CA VAL A 405 1.92 10.35 -4.39
C VAL A 405 0.39 10.27 -4.40
N ALA A 406 -0.24 10.95 -5.35
CA ALA A 406 -1.68 10.86 -5.56
C ALA A 406 -2.08 9.48 -6.08
N VAL A 407 -2.67 8.66 -5.20
CA VAL A 407 -3.17 7.32 -5.55
C VAL A 407 -4.56 7.35 -6.16
N ASN A 408 -5.29 8.46 -5.97
CA ASN A 408 -6.59 8.67 -6.58
C ASN A 408 -6.95 10.17 -6.65
N ARG A 409 -7.61 10.57 -7.73
CA ARG A 409 -8.20 11.90 -7.91
C ARG A 409 -9.53 11.79 -8.64
N PHE A 410 -10.54 12.51 -8.17
CA PHE A 410 -11.82 12.61 -8.87
C PHE A 410 -12.58 13.87 -8.44
N ASP A 411 -13.42 14.36 -9.34
CA ASP A 411 -14.29 15.52 -9.11
C ASP A 411 -15.66 15.01 -8.59
N LEU A 412 -16.16 15.65 -7.53
CA LEU A 412 -17.50 15.40 -6.98
C LEU A 412 -18.62 16.09 -7.77
N ASP A 413 -18.27 16.91 -8.76
CA ASP A 413 -19.17 17.76 -9.57
C ASP A 413 -20.07 18.65 -8.69
N ALA A 414 -19.50 19.13 -7.58
CA ALA A 414 -20.23 19.91 -6.60
C ALA A 414 -19.33 20.71 -5.66
N LYS A 415 -19.80 21.89 -5.28
CA LYS A 415 -19.21 22.65 -4.17
C LYS A 415 -19.41 21.92 -2.86
N VAL A 416 -18.34 21.85 -2.09
CA VAL A 416 -18.30 21.13 -0.82
C VAL A 416 -17.69 21.97 0.29
N TRP A 417 -17.99 21.57 1.52
CA TRP A 417 -17.22 21.98 2.68
C TRP A 417 -15.88 21.25 2.63
N PRO A 418 -14.74 21.96 2.68
CA PRO A 418 -13.43 21.36 2.51
C PRO A 418 -12.93 20.69 3.80
N TYR A 419 -13.79 19.88 4.41
CA TYR A 419 -13.58 19.21 5.69
C TYR A 419 -14.02 17.74 5.55
N PRO A 420 -13.19 16.87 4.95
CA PRO A 420 -13.49 15.44 4.90
C PRO A 420 -13.61 14.90 6.33
N ILE A 421 -14.54 13.96 6.53
CA ILE A 421 -14.81 13.35 7.84
C ILE A 421 -14.51 11.87 7.72
N LEU A 422 -13.57 11.37 8.52
CA LEU A 422 -13.27 9.95 8.59
C LEU A 422 -14.34 9.21 9.41
N GLY A 423 -14.86 8.13 8.86
CA GLY A 423 -15.75 7.19 9.52
C GLY A 423 -15.01 6.45 10.63
N GLN A 424 -15.69 6.21 11.75
CA GLN A 424 -15.11 5.43 12.87
C GLN A 424 -15.23 3.91 12.66
N ASP A 425 -15.69 3.48 11.50
CA ASP A 425 -15.82 2.07 11.18
C ASP A 425 -14.53 1.51 10.59
N ARG A 426 -14.34 0.21 10.75
CA ARG A 426 -13.20 -0.52 10.16
C ARG A 426 -13.23 -0.60 8.63
N ARG A 427 -14.16 0.10 7.97
CA ARG A 427 -14.27 0.19 6.50
C ARG A 427 -13.72 1.49 5.95
N HIS A 428 -13.08 2.29 6.80
CA HIS A 428 -12.34 3.49 6.43
C HIS A 428 -13.16 4.45 5.56
N ARG A 429 -14.43 4.72 5.87
CA ARG A 429 -15.24 5.59 4.98
C ARG A 429 -14.89 7.07 5.14
N VAL A 430 -15.04 7.85 4.09
CA VAL A 430 -14.84 9.31 4.14
C VAL A 430 -16.12 10.01 3.71
N TYR A 431 -16.61 10.93 4.53
CA TYR A 431 -17.81 11.72 4.26
C TYR A 431 -17.44 13.14 3.88
N ILE A 432 -18.10 13.69 2.86
CA ILE A 432 -17.89 15.08 2.42
C ILE A 432 -19.25 15.76 2.30
N VAL A 433 -19.39 16.92 2.94
CA VAL A 433 -20.63 17.69 2.93
C VAL A 433 -20.65 18.61 1.73
N GLY A 434 -21.68 18.53 0.88
CA GLY A 434 -21.92 19.47 -0.21
C GLY A 434 -22.79 20.66 0.20
N GLU A 435 -22.62 21.80 -0.48
CA GLU A 435 -23.38 23.03 -0.22
C GLU A 435 -24.87 22.93 -0.60
N GLU A 436 -25.22 22.04 -1.53
CA GLU A 436 -26.59 21.86 -2.04
C GLU A 436 -27.41 20.83 -1.26
N ASN A 437 -27.22 20.75 0.06
CA ASN A 437 -27.90 19.79 0.94
C ASN A 437 -27.58 18.34 0.56
N GLN A 438 -26.31 18.03 0.35
CA GLN A 438 -25.87 16.68 0.00
C GLN A 438 -24.72 16.22 0.89
N ILE A 439 -24.59 14.91 1.10
CA ILE A 439 -23.40 14.31 1.72
C ILE A 439 -22.90 13.22 0.79
N PHE A 440 -21.68 13.39 0.29
CA PHE A 440 -20.97 12.38 -0.48
C PHE A 440 -20.39 11.34 0.48
N VAL A 441 -20.69 10.07 0.25
CA VAL A 441 -20.11 8.95 0.98
C VAL A 441 -19.05 8.32 0.10
N LEU A 442 -17.78 8.54 0.44
CA LEU A 442 -16.65 7.92 -0.24
C LEU A 442 -16.30 6.62 0.46
N THR A 443 -16.47 5.53 -0.27
CA THR A 443 -16.10 4.20 0.17
C THR A 443 -14.84 3.79 -0.58
N ARG A 444 -13.94 3.03 0.06
CA ARG A 444 -13.01 2.17 -0.70
C ARG A 444 -13.87 1.34 -1.61
N LEU A 445 -13.48 1.17 -2.88
CA LEU A 445 -14.23 0.40 -3.88
C LEU A 445 -14.91 -0.79 -3.16
N PRO A 446 -16.23 -0.71 -2.91
CA PRO A 446 -16.93 -1.85 -2.38
C PRO A 446 -16.80 -2.99 -3.39
N ASP A 447 -17.06 -4.21 -2.94
CA ASP A 447 -16.92 -5.53 -3.60
C ASP A 447 -17.46 -5.71 -5.04
N ASN A 448 -17.67 -4.65 -5.80
CA ASN A 448 -18.51 -4.65 -6.97
C ASN A 448 -18.50 -3.34 -7.76
N ARG A 449 -17.78 -3.30 -8.89
CA ARG A 449 -17.99 -2.24 -9.89
C ARG A 449 -19.48 -2.21 -10.30
N ALA A 450 -20.15 -1.08 -10.07
CA ALA A 450 -21.59 -0.88 -10.35
C ALA A 450 -22.57 -1.79 -9.56
N GLY A 451 -22.18 -2.32 -8.39
CA GLY A 451 -23.09 -3.10 -7.54
C GLY A 451 -23.16 -4.62 -7.84
N HIS A 452 -22.36 -5.13 -8.77
CA HIS A 452 -22.18 -6.57 -9.03
C HIS A 452 -20.98 -7.22 -8.30
N PRO A 453 -21.20 -8.20 -7.39
CA PRO A 453 -20.12 -8.84 -6.62
C PRO A 453 -18.98 -9.35 -7.50
N ASP A 454 -17.73 -9.26 -7.03
CA ASP A 454 -16.57 -9.88 -7.70
C ASP A 454 -16.76 -11.37 -7.93
N VAL A 455 -17.45 -12.01 -6.98
CA VAL A 455 -17.87 -13.39 -7.06
C VAL A 455 -19.29 -13.53 -6.52
N VAL A 456 -20.15 -14.22 -7.28
CA VAL A 456 -21.47 -14.66 -6.78
C VAL A 456 -21.42 -16.17 -6.53
N ASN A 457 -21.69 -16.58 -5.30
CA ASN A 457 -21.83 -18.00 -4.96
C ASN A 457 -23.00 -18.62 -5.71
N THR A 458 -22.82 -19.85 -6.19
CA THR A 458 -23.91 -20.65 -6.74
C THR A 458 -24.33 -21.75 -5.76
N ASP A 459 -25.47 -22.39 -6.03
CA ASP A 459 -25.92 -23.56 -5.26
C ASP A 459 -25.05 -24.81 -5.47
N THR A 460 -24.11 -24.77 -6.43
CA THR A 460 -23.23 -25.90 -6.75
C THR A 460 -21.85 -25.69 -6.11
N PRO A 461 -21.42 -26.58 -5.19
CA PRO A 461 -20.09 -26.49 -4.58
C PRO A 461 -18.98 -26.44 -5.63
N GLY A 462 -18.06 -25.50 -5.49
CA GLY A 462 -16.94 -25.31 -6.42
C GLY A 462 -17.28 -24.57 -7.71
N VAL A 463 -18.54 -24.15 -7.89
CA VAL A 463 -18.96 -23.32 -9.02
C VAL A 463 -19.35 -21.94 -8.51
N LEU A 464 -18.72 -20.91 -9.07
CA LEU A 464 -18.83 -19.51 -8.68
C LEU A 464 -19.04 -18.67 -9.93
N ALA A 465 -19.82 -17.59 -9.89
CA ALA A 465 -19.86 -16.66 -11.02
C ALA A 465 -18.82 -15.55 -10.80
N PHE A 466 -17.75 -15.55 -11.59
CA PHE A 466 -16.70 -14.54 -11.49
C PHE A 466 -17.04 -13.32 -12.34
N ALA A 467 -16.87 -12.12 -11.78
CA ALA A 467 -16.89 -10.90 -12.56
C ALA A 467 -15.69 -10.80 -13.51
N ASN A 468 -14.54 -11.37 -13.10
CA ASN A 468 -13.27 -11.32 -13.84
C ASN A 468 -12.59 -12.71 -13.90
N PRO A 469 -13.06 -13.65 -14.74
CA PRO A 469 -12.37 -14.91 -15.00
C PRO A 469 -11.04 -14.67 -15.75
N VAL A 470 -9.94 -14.54 -15.01
CA VAL A 470 -8.60 -14.23 -15.55
C VAL A 470 -8.13 -15.23 -16.62
N ALA A 471 -8.50 -16.51 -16.48
CA ALA A 471 -8.20 -17.54 -17.49
C ALA A 471 -8.75 -17.21 -18.87
N VAL A 472 -9.93 -16.58 -18.97
CA VAL A 472 -10.51 -16.09 -20.23
C VAL A 472 -9.72 -14.90 -20.76
N ASP A 473 -9.32 -14.01 -19.86
CA ASP A 473 -8.67 -12.76 -20.21
C ASP A 473 -7.27 -12.98 -20.84
N VAL A 474 -6.55 -14.03 -20.41
CA VAL A 474 -5.28 -14.45 -21.04
C VAL A 474 -5.43 -15.55 -22.10
N GLY A 475 -6.66 -16.05 -22.32
CA GLY A 475 -6.98 -17.09 -23.29
C GLY A 475 -6.54 -18.51 -22.88
N ALA A 476 -6.27 -18.74 -21.61
CA ALA A 476 -5.94 -20.07 -21.09
C ALA A 476 -7.14 -21.03 -21.14
N ASP A 477 -8.36 -20.51 -20.98
CA ASP A 477 -9.61 -21.25 -21.12
C ASP A 477 -9.73 -21.97 -22.48
N MET A 478 -9.26 -21.32 -23.54
CA MET A 478 -9.22 -21.89 -24.88
C MET A 478 -8.37 -23.17 -24.90
N LEU A 479 -7.22 -23.15 -24.22
CA LEU A 479 -6.23 -24.23 -24.13
C LEU A 479 -6.73 -25.44 -23.32
N HIS A 480 -7.63 -25.21 -22.37
CA HIS A 480 -8.17 -26.25 -21.50
C HIS A 480 -9.17 -27.19 -22.20
N THR A 481 -9.46 -26.95 -23.48
CA THR A 481 -10.25 -27.85 -24.33
C THR A 481 -9.38 -28.56 -25.37
N PRO A 482 -9.72 -29.79 -25.80
CA PRO A 482 -8.96 -30.47 -26.86
C PRO A 482 -9.00 -29.70 -28.19
N HIS A 483 -7.82 -29.38 -28.76
CA HIS A 483 -7.72 -28.61 -30.02
C HIS A 483 -7.70 -29.52 -31.26
N LEU A 484 -7.24 -30.77 -31.09
CA LEU A 484 -7.16 -31.78 -32.14
C LEU A 484 -7.74 -33.11 -31.62
N PRO A 485 -8.35 -33.96 -32.48
CA PRO A 485 -8.98 -35.22 -32.06
C PRO A 485 -8.04 -36.17 -31.29
N ASP A 486 -6.74 -36.09 -31.55
CA ASP A 486 -5.71 -36.97 -30.99
C ASP A 486 -4.85 -36.28 -29.90
N GLN A 487 -5.16 -35.04 -29.53
CA GLN A 487 -4.47 -34.31 -28.46
C GLN A 487 -5.40 -34.05 -27.28
N GLY A 488 -4.88 -34.22 -26.06
CA GLY A 488 -5.60 -33.87 -24.84
C GLY A 488 -5.70 -32.35 -24.64
N ALA A 489 -6.49 -31.95 -23.64
CA ALA A 489 -6.49 -30.58 -23.15
C ALA A 489 -5.11 -30.20 -22.57
N ILE A 490 -4.72 -28.94 -22.75
CA ILE A 490 -3.51 -28.38 -22.18
C ILE A 490 -3.92 -27.64 -20.90
N THR A 491 -3.61 -28.22 -19.75
CA THR A 491 -4.06 -27.76 -18.42
C THR A 491 -2.92 -27.66 -17.40
N GLY A 492 -1.66 -27.81 -17.82
CA GLY A 492 -0.47 -27.86 -16.97
C GLY A 492 -0.07 -29.27 -16.50
N THR A 493 -0.72 -30.32 -17.03
CA THR A 493 -0.56 -31.69 -16.54
C THR A 493 0.90 -32.15 -16.58
N GLY A 494 1.39 -32.65 -15.45
CA GLY A 494 2.74 -33.21 -15.31
C GLY A 494 3.83 -32.17 -15.11
N ILE A 495 3.50 -30.87 -15.11
CA ILE A 495 4.44 -29.78 -14.84
C ILE A 495 4.30 -29.34 -13.40
N THR A 496 5.41 -29.24 -12.67
CA THR A 496 5.42 -28.73 -11.30
C THR A 496 5.89 -27.28 -11.27
N VAL A 497 5.08 -26.43 -10.64
CA VAL A 497 5.36 -25.04 -10.34
C VAL A 497 5.74 -24.93 -8.85
N ALA A 498 6.96 -24.49 -8.58
CA ALA A 498 7.42 -24.16 -7.24
C ALA A 498 7.06 -22.71 -6.90
N VAL A 499 6.40 -22.49 -5.77
CA VAL A 499 6.01 -21.17 -5.25
C VAL A 499 6.86 -20.89 -4.02
N VAL A 500 7.83 -19.99 -4.15
CA VAL A 500 8.70 -19.54 -3.05
C VAL A 500 8.10 -18.24 -2.49
N ASP A 501 7.45 -18.32 -1.32
CA ASP A 501 6.58 -17.27 -0.79
C ASP A 501 6.34 -17.42 0.74
N SER A 502 5.18 -16.98 1.26
CA SER A 502 4.70 -17.06 2.65
C SER A 502 4.09 -18.41 3.04
N GLY A 503 4.07 -19.35 2.10
CA GLY A 503 3.46 -20.67 2.24
C GLY A 503 2.16 -20.78 1.44
N VAL A 504 1.56 -21.97 1.48
CA VAL A 504 0.29 -22.25 0.81
C VAL A 504 -0.60 -23.02 1.77
N GLN A 505 -1.76 -22.47 2.06
CA GLN A 505 -2.78 -23.10 2.88
C GLN A 505 -4.13 -23.04 2.17
N TYR A 506 -4.69 -24.21 1.94
CA TYR A 506 -6.01 -24.34 1.32
C TYR A 506 -7.11 -24.14 2.35
N GLY A 507 -8.03 -23.22 2.05
CA GLY A 507 -9.26 -23.05 2.81
C GLY A 507 -10.14 -24.30 2.78
N SER A 508 -11.05 -24.41 3.75
CA SER A 508 -11.88 -25.61 3.91
C SER A 508 -12.85 -25.87 2.74
N ASP A 509 -13.29 -24.85 2.00
CA ASP A 509 -14.08 -25.04 0.78
C ASP A 509 -13.22 -25.63 -0.33
N ALA A 510 -12.01 -25.10 -0.55
CA ALA A 510 -11.06 -25.65 -1.51
C ALA A 510 -10.71 -27.11 -1.19
N GLN A 511 -10.50 -27.44 0.09
CA GLN A 511 -10.29 -28.81 0.55
C GLN A 511 -11.51 -29.70 0.29
N ALA A 512 -12.73 -29.20 0.50
CA ALA A 512 -13.95 -29.98 0.28
C ALA A 512 -14.23 -30.26 -1.20
N ILE A 513 -13.94 -29.29 -2.07
CA ILE A 513 -14.21 -29.37 -3.52
C ILE A 513 -13.13 -30.18 -4.24
N ALA A 514 -11.86 -30.04 -3.82
CA ALA A 514 -10.71 -30.53 -4.57
C ALA A 514 -9.83 -31.51 -3.77
N ALA A 515 -10.35 -32.19 -2.75
CA ALA A 515 -9.56 -33.09 -1.88
C ALA A 515 -8.65 -34.06 -2.66
N ALA A 516 -9.19 -34.75 -3.66
CA ALA A 516 -8.44 -35.73 -4.45
C ALA A 516 -7.38 -35.06 -5.35
N GLN A 517 -7.71 -33.91 -5.94
CA GLN A 517 -6.78 -33.13 -6.74
C GLN A 517 -5.64 -32.56 -5.87
N LEU A 518 -5.96 -32.01 -4.70
CA LEU A 518 -4.98 -31.52 -3.73
C LEU A 518 -4.02 -32.63 -3.30
N GLU A 519 -4.54 -33.81 -2.96
CA GLU A 519 -3.72 -34.98 -2.59
C GLU A 519 -2.79 -35.41 -3.73
N ALA A 520 -3.22 -35.26 -4.98
CA ALA A 520 -2.43 -35.67 -6.14
C ALA A 520 -1.43 -34.59 -6.62
N GLN A 521 -1.78 -33.32 -6.51
CA GLN A 521 -1.10 -32.21 -7.19
C GLN A 521 -0.34 -31.29 -6.23
N PHE A 522 -0.69 -31.24 -4.94
CA PHE A 522 0.13 -30.53 -3.95
C PHE A 522 1.22 -31.46 -3.41
N LEU A 523 2.44 -31.30 -3.92
CA LEU A 523 3.55 -32.21 -3.63
C LEU A 523 4.13 -32.01 -2.22
N GLY A 524 3.83 -30.87 -1.60
CA GLY A 524 4.17 -30.54 -0.22
C GLY A 524 4.60 -29.08 -0.04
N GLN A 525 4.94 -28.75 1.21
CA GLN A 525 5.50 -27.47 1.62
C GLN A 525 6.82 -27.68 2.36
N ALA A 526 7.90 -27.04 1.92
CA ALA A 526 9.10 -26.88 2.73
C ALA A 526 9.03 -25.56 3.48
N ASP A 527 8.98 -25.62 4.82
CA ASP A 527 8.85 -24.45 5.69
C ASP A 527 10.19 -24.12 6.35
N PHE A 528 10.81 -23.03 5.88
CA PHE A 528 12.06 -22.47 6.40
C PHE A 528 11.82 -21.42 7.50
N VAL A 529 10.58 -20.97 7.68
CA VAL A 529 10.21 -20.01 8.74
C VAL A 529 9.96 -20.75 10.05
N GLN A 530 9.19 -21.83 9.99
CA GLN A 530 8.98 -22.76 11.10
C GLN A 530 9.82 -24.02 10.88
N GLU A 531 11.13 -23.91 11.11
CA GLU A 531 12.07 -25.01 10.86
C GLU A 531 11.73 -26.30 11.64
N THR A 532 11.10 -26.17 12.83
CA THR A 532 10.71 -27.32 13.66
C THR A 532 9.28 -27.77 13.36
N CYS A 533 9.09 -29.06 13.05
CA CYS A 533 7.76 -29.65 12.81
C CYS A 533 6.94 -29.92 14.08
N VAL A 534 7.13 -29.15 15.15
CA VAL A 534 6.39 -29.31 16.41
C VAL A 534 5.88 -27.96 16.87
N GLU A 535 4.56 -27.86 17.08
CA GLU A 535 3.91 -26.68 17.66
C GLU A 535 4.27 -26.51 19.15
N GLU A 536 4.10 -25.30 19.70
CA GLU A 536 4.28 -25.03 21.13
C GLU A 536 3.42 -25.93 22.03
N ASN A 537 2.26 -26.36 21.53
CA ASN A 537 1.33 -27.27 22.23
C ASN A 537 1.75 -28.76 22.16
N GLY A 538 2.82 -29.09 21.42
CA GLY A 538 3.37 -30.43 21.24
C GLY A 538 2.84 -31.22 20.03
N ASN A 539 1.95 -30.64 19.20
CA ASN A 539 1.47 -31.30 17.99
C ASN A 539 2.54 -31.34 16.90
N ARG A 540 2.54 -32.42 16.12
CA ARG A 540 3.46 -32.58 14.98
C ARG A 540 2.82 -32.02 13.70
N LEU A 541 3.56 -31.15 13.00
CA LEU A 541 3.11 -30.44 11.79
C LEU A 541 3.71 -30.97 10.48
N GLY A 542 4.41 -32.11 10.53
CA GLY A 542 4.98 -32.70 9.33
C GLY A 542 6.21 -33.57 9.60
N GLN A 543 7.02 -33.75 8.58
CA GLN A 543 8.28 -34.47 8.62
C GLN A 543 9.45 -33.51 8.85
N GLN A 544 10.13 -33.68 9.98
CA GLN A 544 11.33 -32.90 10.29
C GLN A 544 12.44 -33.27 9.31
N GLU A 545 12.96 -32.28 8.61
CA GLU A 545 14.15 -32.37 7.78
C GLU A 545 15.27 -31.51 8.41
N THR A 546 16.49 -31.62 7.88
CA THR A 546 17.60 -30.79 8.36
C THR A 546 17.40 -29.35 7.88
N GLY A 547 17.05 -28.44 8.79
CA GLY A 547 16.91 -27.01 8.52
C GLY A 547 15.53 -26.54 8.04
N TYR A 548 14.55 -27.43 7.91
CA TYR A 548 13.18 -27.05 7.54
C TYR A 548 12.16 -28.12 7.98
N CYS A 549 10.88 -27.72 8.00
CA CYS A 549 9.76 -28.65 8.20
C CYS A 549 9.07 -28.98 6.87
N PHE A 550 8.91 -30.27 6.54
CA PHE A 550 8.17 -30.67 5.34
C PHE A 550 6.73 -31.08 5.66
N GLN A 551 5.76 -30.42 5.03
CA GLN A 551 4.33 -30.52 5.35
C GLN A 551 3.52 -30.97 4.11
N ASN A 552 2.42 -31.70 4.33
CA ASN A 552 1.44 -32.03 3.28
C ASN A 552 0.33 -30.96 3.17
N ALA A 553 -0.66 -31.16 2.29
CA ALA A 553 -1.75 -30.20 2.06
C ALA A 553 -2.64 -29.93 3.29
N GLN A 554 -2.73 -30.87 4.23
CA GLN A 554 -3.55 -30.73 5.45
C GLN A 554 -2.77 -30.03 6.58
N GLU A 555 -1.46 -30.20 6.58
CA GLU A 555 -0.53 -29.67 7.56
C GLU A 555 0.02 -28.29 7.18
N SER A 556 0.02 -27.97 5.89
CA SER A 556 0.60 -26.72 5.39
C SER A 556 -0.07 -25.49 5.98
N ARG A 557 0.73 -24.44 6.12
CA ARG A 557 0.33 -23.17 6.72
C ARG A 557 0.77 -22.01 5.83
N ASP A 558 -0.05 -20.98 5.86
CA ASP A 558 0.25 -19.68 5.30
C ASP A 558 -0.34 -18.64 6.24
N GLU A 559 0.50 -18.14 7.14
CA GLU A 559 0.07 -17.20 8.18
C GLU A 559 -0.13 -15.79 7.64
N TYR A 560 0.59 -15.44 6.57
CA TYR A 560 0.46 -14.12 5.94
C TYR A 560 -0.69 -14.09 4.94
N GLY A 561 -0.79 -15.09 4.04
CA GLY A 561 -1.89 -15.33 3.09
C GLY A 561 -1.53 -15.14 1.61
N HIS A 562 -0.39 -14.50 1.32
CA HIS A 562 -0.02 -14.10 -0.04
C HIS A 562 0.35 -15.30 -0.94
N GLY A 563 1.07 -16.29 -0.41
CA GLY A 563 1.48 -17.45 -1.19
C GLY A 563 0.29 -18.35 -1.56
N SER A 564 -0.72 -18.43 -0.69
CA SER A 564 -2.00 -19.09 -1.01
C SER A 564 -2.72 -18.38 -2.16
N HIS A 565 -2.67 -17.04 -2.21
CA HIS A 565 -3.27 -16.25 -3.28
C HIS A 565 -2.58 -16.53 -4.62
N VAL A 566 -1.25 -16.45 -4.64
CA VAL A 566 -0.39 -16.77 -5.80
C VAL A 566 -0.64 -18.20 -6.29
N ALA A 567 -0.61 -19.19 -5.40
CA ALA A 567 -0.84 -20.59 -5.74
C ALA A 567 -2.24 -20.84 -6.31
N GLY A 568 -3.26 -20.15 -5.77
CA GLY A 568 -4.63 -20.22 -6.27
C GLY A 568 -4.78 -19.72 -7.71
N ILE A 569 -4.08 -18.65 -8.09
CA ILE A 569 -4.10 -18.12 -9.47
C ILE A 569 -3.53 -19.16 -10.44
N ILE A 570 -2.49 -19.88 -10.03
CA ILE A 570 -1.86 -20.90 -10.87
C ILE A 570 -2.78 -22.13 -11.01
N TRP A 571 -3.34 -22.64 -9.92
CA TRP A 571 -3.86 -24.02 -9.87
C TRP A 571 -5.37 -24.17 -9.59
N SER A 572 -6.04 -23.17 -9.01
CA SER A 572 -7.37 -23.31 -8.39
C SER A 572 -8.41 -24.11 -9.19
N GLN A 573 -9.10 -25.01 -8.49
CA GLN A 573 -10.14 -25.90 -9.05
C GLN A 573 -11.55 -25.30 -9.10
N TYR A 574 -11.75 -24.09 -8.58
CA TYR A 574 -13.05 -23.42 -8.71
C TYR A 574 -13.40 -23.20 -10.18
N ARG A 575 -14.67 -23.38 -10.53
CA ARG A 575 -15.19 -23.19 -11.89
C ARG A 575 -16.09 -21.96 -11.98
N ASP A 576 -16.01 -21.29 -13.12
CA ASP A 576 -16.92 -20.20 -13.43
C ASP A 576 -18.30 -20.72 -13.85
N ALA A 577 -19.36 -20.13 -13.32
CA ALA A 577 -20.73 -20.56 -13.58
C ALA A 577 -21.21 -20.25 -15.00
N VAL A 578 -20.62 -19.24 -15.66
CA VAL A 578 -21.06 -18.75 -16.98
C VAL A 578 -20.24 -19.38 -18.09
N THR A 579 -18.92 -19.40 -17.93
CA THR A 579 -17.96 -19.84 -18.94
C THR A 579 -17.50 -21.29 -18.75
N ASP A 580 -17.75 -21.89 -17.57
CA ASP A 580 -17.25 -23.21 -17.17
C ASP A 580 -15.71 -23.34 -17.23
N THR A 581 -14.99 -22.20 -17.19
CA THR A 581 -13.53 -22.17 -17.07
C THR A 581 -13.11 -22.37 -15.62
N TRP A 582 -11.89 -22.86 -15.41
CA TRP A 582 -11.27 -22.83 -14.09
C TRP A 582 -10.81 -21.42 -13.70
N MET A 583 -10.80 -21.14 -12.40
CA MET A 583 -10.15 -19.96 -11.82
C MET A 583 -8.64 -20.02 -12.04
N GLY A 584 -8.03 -21.20 -11.85
CA GLY A 584 -6.59 -21.40 -12.07
C GLY A 584 -6.21 -21.38 -13.56
N ILE A 585 -5.07 -20.79 -13.88
CA ILE A 585 -4.54 -20.73 -15.25
C ILE A 585 -4.06 -22.11 -15.74
N ALA A 586 -3.45 -22.91 -14.86
CA ALA A 586 -2.94 -24.26 -15.12
C ALA A 586 -3.51 -25.25 -14.08
N PRO A 587 -4.81 -25.58 -14.18
CA PRO A 587 -5.54 -26.29 -13.12
C PRO A 587 -5.07 -27.74 -12.89
N ASN A 588 -4.26 -28.32 -13.76
CA ASN A 588 -3.69 -29.65 -13.57
C ASN A 588 -2.17 -29.66 -13.38
N ALA A 589 -1.55 -28.50 -13.16
CA ALA A 589 -0.18 -28.42 -12.70
C ALA A 589 -0.04 -29.02 -11.29
N ASN A 590 1.17 -29.45 -10.95
CA ASN A 590 1.50 -29.73 -9.55
C ASN A 590 2.03 -28.45 -8.89
N LEU A 591 1.78 -28.30 -7.59
CA LEU A 591 2.30 -27.22 -6.76
C LEU A 591 3.29 -27.77 -5.73
N LEU A 592 4.43 -27.10 -5.61
CA LEU A 592 5.37 -27.27 -4.50
C LEU A 592 5.50 -25.92 -3.79
N SER A 593 5.12 -25.87 -2.52
CA SER A 593 5.24 -24.66 -1.72
C SER A 593 6.62 -24.62 -1.02
N VAL A 594 7.22 -23.45 -0.98
CA VAL A 594 8.46 -23.19 -0.23
C VAL A 594 8.24 -21.91 0.56
N ARG A 595 8.02 -22.05 1.86
CA ARG A 595 7.71 -20.94 2.77
C ARG A 595 8.98 -20.33 3.31
N ILE A 596 9.22 -19.07 2.95
CA ILE A 596 10.36 -18.23 3.33
C ILE A 596 9.94 -16.91 3.98
N LEU A 597 8.65 -16.51 3.86
CA LEU A 597 8.12 -15.28 4.47
C LEU A 597 7.33 -15.59 5.74
N ALA A 598 7.56 -14.79 6.78
CA ALA A 598 6.90 -14.87 8.06
C ALA A 598 5.46 -14.34 8.01
N ALA A 599 4.77 -14.34 9.17
CA ALA A 599 3.37 -13.92 9.28
C ALA A 599 3.12 -12.44 8.97
N ASP A 600 4.18 -11.62 8.89
CA ASP A 600 4.17 -10.21 8.48
C ASP A 600 4.55 -10.00 7.01
N GLY A 601 4.74 -11.08 6.24
CA GLY A 601 5.10 -11.03 4.83
C GLY A 601 6.58 -10.72 4.56
N THR A 602 7.44 -10.75 5.58
CA THR A 602 8.88 -10.46 5.43
C THR A 602 9.77 -11.70 5.62
N GLY A 603 10.97 -11.64 5.04
CA GLY A 603 12.02 -12.65 5.15
C GLY A 603 13.39 -12.02 4.84
N THR A 604 14.40 -12.84 4.54
CA THR A 604 15.74 -12.37 4.17
C THR A 604 16.28 -13.02 2.90
N TYR A 605 17.36 -12.44 2.34
CA TYR A 605 18.07 -13.04 1.19
C TYR A 605 18.49 -14.48 1.47
N VAL A 606 18.95 -14.78 2.69
CA VAL A 606 19.32 -16.14 3.08
C VAL A 606 18.13 -17.09 2.95
N ASP A 607 16.96 -16.72 3.48
CA ASP A 607 15.75 -17.55 3.42
C ASP A 607 15.33 -17.80 1.96
N ALA A 608 15.35 -16.75 1.14
CA ALA A 608 15.02 -16.84 -0.28
C ALA A 608 16.00 -17.72 -1.05
N ILE A 609 17.31 -17.55 -0.83
CA ILE A 609 18.33 -18.37 -1.48
C ILE A 609 18.15 -19.82 -1.05
N GLU A 610 18.03 -20.12 0.25
CA GLU A 610 17.78 -21.47 0.76
C GLU A 610 16.54 -22.12 0.14
N GLY A 611 15.45 -21.36 -0.02
CA GLY A 611 14.26 -21.80 -0.73
C GLY A 611 14.55 -22.17 -2.20
N ILE A 612 15.33 -21.37 -2.91
CA ILE A 612 15.76 -21.67 -4.28
C ILE A 612 16.70 -22.88 -4.32
N GLN A 613 17.61 -23.03 -3.34
CA GLN A 613 18.47 -24.23 -3.24
C GLN A 613 17.64 -25.49 -3.04
N TYR A 614 16.56 -25.41 -2.25
CA TYR A 614 15.64 -26.53 -2.06
C TYR A 614 14.94 -26.89 -3.37
N VAL A 615 14.50 -25.90 -4.13
CA VAL A 615 13.90 -26.08 -5.45
C VAL A 615 14.87 -26.77 -6.41
N VAL A 616 16.08 -26.24 -6.58
CA VAL A 616 17.10 -26.85 -7.47
C VAL A 616 17.49 -28.25 -6.98
N GLY A 617 17.72 -28.42 -5.67
CA GLY A 617 18.11 -29.70 -5.09
C GLY A 617 17.04 -30.79 -5.14
N ASN A 618 15.76 -30.43 -5.32
CA ASN A 618 14.64 -31.37 -5.46
C ASN A 618 13.98 -31.35 -6.85
N GLN A 619 14.61 -30.71 -7.83
CA GLN A 619 14.09 -30.56 -9.19
C GLN A 619 13.68 -31.90 -9.80
N ASP A 620 14.57 -32.89 -9.80
CA ASP A 620 14.32 -34.23 -10.34
C ASP A 620 13.24 -34.99 -9.56
N ARG A 621 13.22 -34.82 -8.23
CA ARG A 621 12.29 -35.52 -7.33
C ARG A 621 10.85 -35.12 -7.60
N PHE A 622 10.61 -33.82 -7.84
CA PHE A 622 9.28 -33.26 -8.01
C PHE A 622 8.97 -32.84 -9.44
N ASN A 623 9.87 -33.10 -10.41
CA ASN A 623 9.78 -32.62 -11.78
C ASN A 623 9.51 -31.10 -11.86
N ILE A 624 10.27 -30.31 -11.09
CA ILE A 624 10.10 -28.86 -11.03
C ILE A 624 10.61 -28.25 -12.32
N ARG A 625 9.74 -27.50 -13.00
CA ARG A 625 10.08 -26.84 -14.27
C ARG A 625 9.86 -25.34 -14.24
N VAL A 626 9.06 -24.85 -13.29
CA VAL A 626 8.72 -23.43 -13.14
C VAL A 626 8.96 -23.01 -11.70
N LEU A 627 9.60 -21.86 -11.50
CA LEU A 627 9.82 -21.23 -10.21
C LEU A 627 9.17 -19.83 -10.23
N ASN A 628 8.18 -19.64 -9.37
CA ASN A 628 7.49 -18.38 -9.17
C ASN A 628 8.06 -17.66 -7.93
N LEU A 629 8.64 -16.47 -8.14
CA LEU A 629 9.15 -15.59 -7.10
C LEU A 629 8.35 -14.29 -7.05
N SER A 630 7.32 -14.28 -6.20
CA SER A 630 6.48 -13.11 -5.96
C SER A 630 6.99 -12.32 -4.73
N ILE A 631 8.29 -12.08 -4.69
CA ILE A 631 9.01 -11.37 -3.62
C ILE A 631 9.77 -10.19 -4.20
N SER A 632 10.04 -9.18 -3.37
CA SER A 632 10.83 -8.01 -3.74
C SER A 632 11.91 -7.70 -2.71
N ALA A 633 12.98 -7.07 -3.20
CA ALA A 633 13.95 -6.35 -2.40
C ALA A 633 14.54 -5.18 -3.19
N LEU A 634 15.08 -4.20 -2.46
CA LEU A 634 15.70 -3.03 -3.05
C LEU A 634 17.00 -3.42 -3.79
N PRO A 635 17.18 -3.02 -5.06
CA PRO A 635 18.43 -3.22 -5.79
C PRO A 635 19.58 -2.46 -5.12
N ALA A 636 20.52 -3.19 -4.52
CA ALA A 636 21.67 -2.61 -3.82
C ALA A 636 23.00 -2.78 -4.58
N THR A 637 23.08 -3.79 -5.45
CA THR A 637 24.27 -4.15 -6.23
C THR A 637 23.89 -4.54 -7.65
N PRO A 638 24.84 -4.48 -8.62
CA PRO A 638 24.61 -4.98 -9.97
C PRO A 638 24.11 -6.42 -9.98
N TYR A 639 23.33 -6.80 -11.01
CA TYR A 639 22.68 -8.11 -11.07
C TYR A 639 23.64 -9.29 -10.85
N PHE A 640 24.81 -9.26 -11.48
CA PHE A 640 25.83 -10.32 -11.41
C PHE A 640 26.56 -10.40 -10.05
N VAL A 641 26.37 -9.44 -9.15
CA VAL A 641 26.96 -9.43 -7.80
C VAL A 641 25.92 -9.79 -6.74
N ASP A 642 24.65 -9.45 -6.97
CA ASP A 642 23.57 -9.69 -6.02
C ASP A 642 23.40 -11.22 -5.77
N PRO A 643 23.48 -11.69 -4.51
CA PRO A 643 23.42 -13.12 -4.21
C PRO A 643 22.08 -13.78 -4.55
N LEU A 644 20.97 -13.04 -4.49
CA LEU A 644 19.66 -13.56 -4.83
C LEU A 644 19.52 -13.67 -6.36
N ASN A 645 20.06 -12.70 -7.12
CA ASN A 645 20.14 -12.81 -8.58
C ASN A 645 21.01 -13.99 -9.04
N GLN A 646 22.18 -14.18 -8.44
CA GLN A 646 23.01 -15.36 -8.71
C GLN A 646 22.26 -16.69 -8.42
N ALA A 647 21.41 -16.74 -7.40
CA ALA A 647 20.63 -17.93 -7.09
C ALA A 647 19.56 -18.22 -8.16
N VAL A 648 18.89 -17.19 -8.68
CA VAL A 648 17.92 -17.37 -9.77
C VAL A 648 18.59 -17.68 -11.11
N GLU A 649 19.77 -17.11 -11.39
CA GLU A 649 20.61 -17.49 -12.54
C GLU A 649 21.01 -18.97 -12.47
N ARG A 650 21.40 -19.46 -11.29
CA ARG A 650 21.70 -20.89 -11.08
C ARG A 650 20.48 -21.78 -11.28
N ALA A 651 19.29 -21.35 -10.86
CA ALA A 651 18.05 -22.08 -11.15
C ALA A 651 17.73 -22.08 -12.66
N TRP A 652 17.91 -20.94 -13.34
CA TRP A 652 17.76 -20.80 -14.79
C TRP A 652 18.70 -21.73 -15.56
N ALA A 653 19.98 -21.76 -15.18
CA ALA A 653 21.00 -22.64 -15.76
C ALA A 653 20.69 -24.14 -15.58
N ASN A 654 19.96 -24.51 -14.52
CA ASN A 654 19.47 -25.88 -14.30
C ASN A 654 18.19 -26.21 -15.11
N GLY A 655 17.76 -25.31 -16.02
CA GLY A 655 16.60 -25.54 -16.89
C GLY A 655 15.25 -25.31 -16.21
N ILE A 656 15.23 -24.65 -15.05
CA ILE A 656 14.00 -24.19 -14.38
C ILE A 656 13.66 -22.81 -14.94
N VAL A 657 12.43 -22.63 -15.43
CA VAL A 657 11.96 -21.31 -15.86
C VAL A 657 11.65 -20.48 -14.63
N VAL A 658 12.39 -19.39 -14.44
CA VAL A 658 12.20 -18.48 -13.30
C VAL A 658 11.36 -17.28 -13.74
N LEU A 659 10.30 -17.00 -12.98
CA LEU A 659 9.47 -15.81 -13.13
C LEU A 659 9.51 -14.99 -11.84
N ALA A 660 9.74 -13.69 -11.96
CA ALA A 660 9.76 -12.75 -10.85
C ALA A 660 8.79 -11.58 -11.07
N ALA A 661 8.22 -11.10 -9.97
CA ALA A 661 7.47 -9.86 -9.95
C ALA A 661 8.37 -8.66 -10.31
N ALA A 662 7.87 -7.74 -11.13
CA ALA A 662 8.61 -6.51 -11.47
C ALA A 662 8.86 -5.61 -10.25
N GLY A 663 7.98 -5.67 -9.25
CA GLY A 663 7.95 -4.77 -8.11
C GLY A 663 6.77 -3.81 -8.19
N ASN A 664 6.45 -3.19 -7.05
CA ASN A 664 5.25 -2.39 -6.87
C ASN A 664 5.49 -0.95 -6.42
N GLU A 665 6.72 -0.48 -6.62
CA GLU A 665 7.17 0.88 -6.34
C GLU A 665 7.16 1.75 -7.61
N GLY A 666 6.37 1.36 -8.63
CA GLY A 666 6.14 2.18 -9.81
C GLY A 666 5.43 3.49 -9.48
N PRO A 667 5.36 4.43 -10.45
CA PRO A 667 5.62 4.25 -11.88
C PRO A 667 7.00 4.77 -12.28
N GLU A 668 7.85 5.09 -11.31
CA GLU A 668 9.13 5.75 -11.56
C GLU A 668 10.03 4.87 -12.43
N SER A 669 10.84 5.48 -13.28
CA SER A 669 11.85 4.74 -14.03
C SER A 669 12.93 4.23 -13.09
N GLY A 670 13.35 2.97 -13.25
CA GLY A 670 14.33 2.38 -12.35
C GLY A 670 13.72 1.68 -11.14
N SER A 671 12.40 1.56 -11.07
CA SER A 671 11.71 0.99 -9.91
C SER A 671 11.62 -0.55 -9.91
N ILE A 672 12.32 -1.23 -10.84
CA ILE A 672 12.34 -2.70 -10.93
C ILE A 672 13.13 -3.29 -9.76
N THR A 673 12.50 -4.15 -8.97
CA THR A 673 13.08 -4.72 -7.74
C THR A 673 13.86 -6.01 -7.99
N VAL A 674 14.66 -6.45 -7.01
CA VAL A 674 15.29 -7.79 -7.00
C VAL A 674 14.25 -8.84 -6.63
N PRO A 675 14.20 -10.02 -7.29
CA PRO A 675 15.07 -10.48 -8.38
C PRO A 675 14.58 -10.11 -9.80
N GLY A 676 13.49 -9.35 -9.94
CA GLY A 676 12.96 -8.91 -11.24
C GLY A 676 13.92 -8.04 -12.07
N ASN A 677 14.96 -7.49 -11.48
CA ASN A 677 16.03 -6.76 -12.18
C ASN A 677 17.00 -7.69 -12.91
N ASP A 678 16.98 -9.00 -12.64
CA ASP A 678 17.85 -9.97 -13.30
C ASP A 678 17.52 -10.08 -14.81
N PRO A 679 18.53 -9.92 -15.69
CA PRO A 679 18.31 -9.89 -17.12
C PRO A 679 17.99 -11.25 -17.73
N TYR A 680 18.36 -12.38 -17.11
CA TYR A 680 18.13 -13.71 -17.67
C TYR A 680 16.68 -14.14 -17.52
N ILE A 681 16.11 -13.92 -16.34
CA ILE A 681 14.79 -14.44 -15.97
C ILE A 681 13.64 -13.67 -16.65
N ILE A 682 12.41 -14.15 -16.45
CA ILE A 682 11.18 -13.49 -16.90
C ILE A 682 10.66 -12.57 -15.79
N THR A 683 10.59 -11.28 -16.06
CA THR A 683 10.06 -10.27 -15.15
C THR A 683 8.69 -9.83 -15.62
N VAL A 684 7.70 -9.90 -14.73
CA VAL A 684 6.29 -9.68 -15.08
C VAL A 684 5.77 -8.42 -14.41
N GLY A 685 5.38 -7.43 -15.23
CA GLY A 685 4.64 -6.25 -14.78
C GLY A 685 3.13 -6.51 -14.81
N ALA A 686 2.35 -5.57 -14.30
CA ALA A 686 0.91 -5.73 -14.16
C ALA A 686 0.09 -4.89 -15.15
N ILE A 687 -1.10 -5.37 -15.48
CA ILE A 687 -2.19 -4.54 -16.02
C ILE A 687 -3.41 -4.57 -15.10
N ASP A 688 -4.15 -3.45 -15.09
CA ASP A 688 -5.55 -3.42 -14.65
C ASP A 688 -6.41 -3.67 -15.89
N ASN A 689 -7.05 -4.83 -15.93
CA ASN A 689 -7.96 -5.25 -17.02
C ASN A 689 -9.39 -4.70 -16.84
N ASN A 690 -9.59 -3.85 -15.84
CA ASN A 690 -10.85 -3.17 -15.52
C ASN A 690 -12.04 -4.13 -15.32
N ARG A 691 -11.77 -5.41 -15.01
CA ARG A 691 -12.76 -6.50 -14.93
C ARG A 691 -13.56 -6.68 -16.22
N THR A 692 -12.93 -6.45 -17.38
CA THR A 692 -13.52 -6.66 -18.70
C THR A 692 -12.78 -7.77 -19.45
N PRO A 693 -12.91 -9.04 -19.02
CA PRO A 693 -12.15 -10.15 -19.58
C PRO A 693 -12.38 -10.27 -21.09
N GLY A 694 -11.29 -10.29 -21.85
CA GLY A 694 -11.32 -10.37 -23.31
C GLY A 694 -11.65 -9.06 -24.03
N TYR A 695 -11.83 -7.95 -23.31
CA TYR A 695 -11.98 -6.60 -23.87
C TYR A 695 -10.88 -5.68 -23.34
N TRP A 696 -9.84 -5.46 -24.14
CA TRP A 696 -8.60 -4.83 -23.67
C TRP A 696 -8.47 -3.34 -23.96
N MET A 697 -9.40 -2.75 -24.71
CA MET A 697 -9.33 -1.31 -25.03
C MET A 697 -9.45 -0.41 -23.80
N GLY A 698 -9.94 -0.95 -22.68
CA GLY A 698 -10.05 -0.25 -21.40
C GLY A 698 -9.00 -0.65 -20.37
N ASP A 699 -8.01 -1.47 -20.75
CA ASP A 699 -6.92 -1.89 -19.87
C ASP A 699 -6.00 -0.68 -19.60
N THR A 700 -5.48 -0.60 -18.38
CA THR A 700 -4.54 0.46 -18.00
C THR A 700 -3.30 -0.12 -17.33
N LEU A 701 -2.15 0.54 -17.49
CA LEU A 701 -0.95 0.24 -16.71
C LEU A 701 -1.13 0.84 -15.31
N PRO A 702 -1.21 0.03 -14.24
CA PRO A 702 -1.39 0.53 -12.89
C PRO A 702 -0.17 1.33 -12.47
N ILE A 703 -0.41 2.46 -11.80
CA ILE A 703 0.66 3.38 -11.42
C ILE A 703 1.73 2.71 -10.53
N TRP A 704 1.35 1.73 -9.73
CA TRP A 704 2.27 1.00 -8.85
C TRP A 704 3.11 -0.06 -9.58
N SER A 705 2.76 -0.49 -10.80
CA SER A 705 3.55 -1.51 -11.49
C SER A 705 4.94 -0.94 -11.81
N ALA A 706 5.99 -1.60 -11.33
CA ALA A 706 7.34 -1.13 -11.54
C ALA A 706 7.73 -1.06 -13.02
N THR A 707 8.56 -0.07 -13.36
CA THR A 707 8.99 0.20 -14.73
C THR A 707 10.50 0.34 -14.82
N GLY A 708 11.05 -0.10 -15.95
CA GLY A 708 12.47 -0.03 -16.24
C GLY A 708 12.98 1.38 -16.53
N PRO A 709 14.23 1.50 -17.02
CA PRO A 709 15.18 0.40 -17.15
C PRO A 709 15.60 -0.13 -15.77
N THR A 710 16.27 -1.28 -15.71
CA THR A 710 16.98 -1.65 -14.47
C THR A 710 18.15 -0.69 -14.23
N HIS A 711 18.71 -0.67 -13.01
CA HIS A 711 19.91 0.10 -12.70
C HIS A 711 21.11 -0.28 -13.59
N ASP A 712 21.15 -1.52 -14.08
CA ASP A 712 22.17 -2.05 -15.00
C ASP A 712 21.83 -1.83 -16.49
N GLY A 713 20.78 -1.07 -16.79
CA GLY A 713 20.44 -0.63 -18.14
C GLY A 713 19.66 -1.66 -18.98
N PHE A 714 18.94 -2.59 -18.35
CA PHE A 714 18.11 -3.57 -19.08
C PHE A 714 16.67 -3.11 -19.25
N ILE A 715 16.04 -3.58 -20.34
CA ILE A 715 14.60 -3.41 -20.58
C ILE A 715 13.84 -4.35 -19.65
N LYS A 716 13.03 -3.78 -18.75
CA LYS A 716 12.12 -4.51 -17.85
C LYS A 716 10.85 -3.66 -17.63
N PRO A 717 9.69 -4.28 -17.32
CA PRO A 717 9.43 -5.72 -17.30
C PRO A 717 9.57 -6.34 -18.71
N ASP A 718 9.67 -7.67 -18.80
CA ASP A 718 9.71 -8.35 -20.11
C ASP A 718 8.33 -8.39 -20.76
N VAL A 719 7.31 -8.66 -19.95
CA VAL A 719 5.90 -8.77 -20.35
C VAL A 719 4.98 -8.26 -19.24
N LEU A 720 3.72 -8.00 -19.59
CA LEU A 720 2.66 -7.69 -18.64
C LEU A 720 1.63 -8.82 -18.54
N ALA A 721 1.02 -8.98 -17.37
CA ALA A 721 -0.13 -9.87 -17.17
C ALA A 721 -1.17 -9.21 -16.24
N PRO A 722 -2.44 -9.66 -16.24
CA PRO A 722 -3.44 -9.18 -15.30
C PRO A 722 -2.98 -9.29 -13.85
N GLY A 723 -2.98 -8.14 -13.16
CA GLY A 723 -2.48 -8.04 -11.79
C GLY A 723 -3.38 -7.26 -10.86
N ALA A 724 -4.25 -6.38 -11.36
CA ALA A 724 -5.17 -5.62 -10.51
C ALA A 724 -6.46 -6.39 -10.22
N ASP A 725 -6.97 -6.28 -9.00
CA ASP A 725 -8.26 -6.84 -8.57
C ASP A 725 -8.43 -8.34 -8.81
N ILE A 726 -7.36 -9.10 -8.61
CA ILE A 726 -7.37 -10.54 -8.82
C ILE A 726 -7.94 -11.22 -7.58
N VAL A 727 -9.02 -11.97 -7.78
CA VAL A 727 -9.62 -12.82 -6.74
C VAL A 727 -8.97 -14.19 -6.77
N SER A 728 -8.44 -14.63 -5.64
CA SER A 728 -7.84 -15.96 -5.48
C SER A 728 -8.00 -16.47 -4.04
N THR A 729 -7.53 -17.69 -3.78
CA THR A 729 -7.69 -18.38 -2.50
C THR A 729 -6.78 -17.80 -1.42
N VAL A 730 -7.34 -17.44 -0.27
CA VAL A 730 -6.58 -17.05 0.93
C VAL A 730 -7.30 -17.61 2.15
N PRO A 731 -6.60 -18.24 3.12
CA PRO A 731 -7.26 -18.76 4.30
C PRO A 731 -7.81 -17.61 5.16
N GLU A 732 -9.01 -17.78 5.72
CA GLU A 732 -9.66 -16.78 6.59
C GLU A 732 -8.79 -16.35 7.79
N SER A 733 -7.90 -17.25 8.24
CA SER A 733 -6.95 -17.07 9.33
C SER A 733 -5.65 -16.38 8.93
N ALA A 734 -5.46 -15.97 7.67
CA ALA A 734 -4.29 -15.21 7.25
C ALA A 734 -4.28 -13.80 7.86
N THR A 735 -3.08 -13.24 8.05
CA THR A 735 -2.87 -11.84 8.48
C THR A 735 -3.57 -10.87 7.55
N ILE A 736 -3.33 -10.95 6.23
CA ILE A 736 -3.97 -10.05 5.25
C ILE A 736 -5.49 -10.16 5.26
N SER A 737 -6.03 -11.36 5.51
CA SER A 737 -7.46 -11.55 5.66
C SER A 737 -7.98 -10.84 6.91
N ARG A 738 -7.28 -10.90 8.05
CA ARG A 738 -7.72 -10.25 9.30
C ARG A 738 -7.61 -8.73 9.24
N GLU A 739 -6.54 -8.23 8.63
CA GLU A 739 -6.23 -6.80 8.55
C GLU A 739 -7.06 -6.09 7.48
N HIS A 740 -7.43 -6.79 6.40
CA HIS A 740 -8.27 -6.23 5.33
C HIS A 740 -9.52 -7.07 5.08
N PRO A 741 -10.47 -7.12 6.05
CA PRO A 741 -11.70 -7.88 5.90
C PRO A 741 -12.56 -7.44 4.71
N ASP A 742 -12.40 -6.19 4.26
CA ASP A 742 -13.10 -5.63 3.09
C ASP A 742 -12.62 -6.20 1.75
N ASN A 743 -11.50 -6.93 1.73
CA ASN A 743 -11.00 -7.61 0.54
C ASN A 743 -11.37 -9.10 0.51
N ARG A 744 -12.00 -9.60 1.56
CA ARG A 744 -12.48 -10.99 1.61
C ARG A 744 -13.67 -11.15 0.69
N VAL A 745 -13.57 -12.12 -0.21
CA VAL A 745 -14.66 -12.50 -1.11
C VAL A 745 -15.20 -13.86 -0.65
N GLY A 746 -16.27 -13.83 0.13
CA GLY A 746 -16.76 -15.04 0.79
C GLY A 746 -15.81 -15.51 1.90
N ARG A 747 -15.64 -16.83 2.05
CA ARG A 747 -14.92 -17.42 3.20
C ARG A 747 -13.43 -17.65 2.94
N ASP A 748 -13.11 -18.17 1.77
CA ASP A 748 -11.76 -18.66 1.43
C ASP A 748 -11.18 -17.96 0.19
N LEU A 749 -11.78 -16.85 -0.28
CA LEU A 749 -11.25 -16.05 -1.39
C LEU A 749 -10.97 -14.62 -0.93
N PHE A 750 -10.06 -13.96 -1.64
CA PHE A 750 -9.58 -12.64 -1.30
C PHE A 750 -9.12 -11.91 -2.57
N ARG A 751 -9.39 -10.60 -2.63
CA ARG A 751 -9.03 -9.73 -3.75
C ARG A 751 -7.72 -9.01 -3.48
N MET A 752 -6.76 -9.11 -4.39
CA MET A 752 -5.44 -8.45 -4.30
C MET A 752 -5.00 -7.89 -5.64
N SER A 753 -4.18 -6.84 -5.59
CA SER A 753 -3.69 -6.14 -6.79
C SER A 753 -2.19 -6.01 -6.84
N GLY A 754 -1.50 -6.79 -7.68
CA GLY A 754 -0.20 -6.36 -8.19
C GLY A 754 0.67 -7.33 -8.98
N THR A 755 1.97 -7.03 -9.05
CA THR A 755 2.90 -7.77 -9.92
C THR A 755 3.09 -9.22 -9.48
N SER A 756 2.91 -9.55 -8.19
CA SER A 756 2.86 -10.93 -7.69
C SER A 756 1.78 -11.78 -8.34
N MET A 757 0.56 -11.23 -8.46
CA MET A 757 -0.56 -11.89 -9.12
C MET A 757 -0.29 -12.02 -10.62
N SER A 758 0.31 -11.00 -11.24
CA SER A 758 0.70 -11.02 -12.65
C SER A 758 1.72 -12.13 -12.93
N THR A 759 2.73 -12.27 -12.08
CA THR A 759 3.73 -13.35 -12.12
C THR A 759 3.07 -14.71 -11.99
N ALA A 760 2.10 -14.86 -11.09
CA ALA A 760 1.35 -16.11 -10.93
C ALA A 760 0.57 -16.48 -12.21
N VAL A 761 -0.08 -15.50 -12.86
CA VAL A 761 -0.77 -15.71 -14.13
C VAL A 761 0.22 -16.19 -15.21
N ALA A 762 1.37 -15.52 -15.34
CA ALA A 762 2.40 -15.90 -16.31
C ALA A 762 2.99 -17.28 -16.01
N SER A 763 3.23 -17.62 -14.73
CA SER A 763 3.71 -18.94 -14.29
C SER A 763 2.77 -20.05 -14.72
N GLY A 764 1.46 -19.83 -14.61
CA GLY A 764 0.44 -20.74 -15.13
C GLY A 764 0.55 -20.92 -16.65
N VAL A 765 0.67 -19.83 -17.42
CA VAL A 765 0.84 -19.91 -18.89
C VAL A 765 2.10 -20.69 -19.26
N VAL A 766 3.22 -20.47 -18.55
CA VAL A 766 4.46 -21.22 -18.76
C VAL A 766 4.27 -22.71 -18.49
N ALA A 767 3.50 -23.10 -17.47
CA ALA A 767 3.18 -24.50 -17.24
C ALA A 767 2.37 -25.12 -18.40
N LEU A 768 1.46 -24.36 -19.02
CA LEU A 768 0.77 -24.79 -20.24
C LEU A 768 1.74 -24.97 -21.42
N MET A 769 2.68 -24.04 -21.60
CA MET A 769 3.71 -24.11 -22.65
C MET A 769 4.56 -25.39 -22.52
N LEU A 770 4.98 -25.70 -21.29
CA LEU A 770 5.79 -26.87 -20.97
C LEU A 770 5.03 -28.19 -21.09
N GLN A 771 3.72 -28.22 -20.83
CA GLN A 771 2.93 -29.41 -21.14
C GLN A 771 2.85 -29.64 -22.65
N ALA A 772 2.64 -28.57 -23.42
CA ALA A 772 2.51 -28.66 -24.88
C ALA A 772 3.84 -29.02 -25.55
N ASN A 773 4.95 -28.50 -25.04
CA ASN A 773 6.30 -28.82 -25.50
C ASN A 773 7.27 -28.93 -24.32
N PRO A 774 7.48 -30.15 -23.79
CA PRO A 774 8.34 -30.40 -22.63
C PRO A 774 9.83 -30.08 -22.84
N ASP A 775 10.29 -30.02 -24.10
CA ASP A 775 11.70 -29.85 -24.48
C ASP A 775 12.13 -28.38 -24.55
N LEU A 776 11.20 -27.43 -24.34
CA LEU A 776 11.53 -26.00 -24.36
C LEU A 776 12.52 -25.64 -23.25
N SER A 777 13.57 -24.91 -23.63
CA SER A 777 14.49 -24.29 -22.69
C SER A 777 13.86 -23.02 -22.06
N PRO A 778 14.36 -22.57 -20.88
CA PRO A 778 13.94 -21.30 -20.29
C PRO A 778 14.03 -20.11 -21.26
N ASP A 779 15.12 -20.01 -22.02
CA ASP A 779 15.34 -18.97 -23.02
C ASP A 779 14.32 -18.99 -24.17
N GLN A 780 13.96 -20.19 -24.66
CA GLN A 780 12.91 -20.34 -25.67
C GLN A 780 11.55 -19.97 -25.11
N ILE A 781 11.28 -20.26 -23.83
CA ILE A 781 10.02 -19.88 -23.18
C ILE A 781 9.91 -18.37 -23.03
N LYS A 782 10.96 -17.71 -22.52
CA LYS A 782 11.02 -16.24 -22.45
C LYS A 782 10.81 -15.62 -23.83
N TYR A 783 11.49 -16.13 -24.86
CA TYR A 783 11.33 -15.67 -26.23
C TYR A 783 9.89 -15.83 -26.73
N ARG A 784 9.28 -17.00 -26.57
CA ARG A 784 7.89 -17.26 -27.01
C ARG A 784 6.89 -16.36 -26.28
N LEU A 785 7.05 -16.19 -24.97
CA LEU A 785 6.17 -15.35 -24.17
C LEU A 785 6.27 -13.88 -24.59
N ALA A 786 7.49 -13.39 -24.77
CA ALA A 786 7.80 -12.04 -25.25
C ALA A 786 7.27 -11.78 -26.67
N MET A 787 7.57 -12.66 -27.63
CA MET A 787 7.21 -12.47 -29.04
C MET A 787 5.73 -12.67 -29.34
N SER A 788 4.99 -13.35 -28.46
CA SER A 788 3.53 -13.50 -28.56
C SER A 788 2.74 -12.47 -27.77
N ALA A 789 3.43 -11.65 -26.97
CA ALA A 789 2.80 -10.58 -26.22
C ALA A 789 2.19 -9.53 -27.16
N ARG A 790 1.17 -8.86 -26.66
CA ARG A 790 0.38 -7.88 -27.39
C ARG A 790 0.62 -6.49 -26.81
N PRO A 791 1.41 -5.63 -27.50
CA PRO A 791 1.70 -4.29 -27.01
C PRO A 791 0.46 -3.40 -27.06
N ALA A 792 0.34 -2.51 -26.07
CA ALA A 792 -0.62 -1.43 -26.09
C ALA A 792 -0.20 -0.40 -27.14
N VAL A 793 -1.05 -0.24 -28.16
CA VAL A 793 -0.83 0.69 -29.28
C VAL A 793 -2.08 1.55 -29.54
N THR A 794 -1.89 2.76 -30.05
CA THR A 794 -2.98 3.65 -30.49
C THR A 794 -3.67 3.08 -31.74
N ALA A 795 -4.79 3.68 -32.16
CA ALA A 795 -5.49 3.29 -33.39
C ALA A 795 -4.59 3.40 -34.64
N GLU A 796 -3.61 4.29 -34.61
CA GLU A 796 -2.62 4.51 -35.67
C GLU A 796 -1.38 3.61 -35.52
N GLY A 797 -1.32 2.76 -34.49
CA GLY A 797 -0.27 1.77 -34.27
C GLY A 797 0.89 2.23 -33.37
N TYR A 798 0.87 3.45 -32.83
CA TYR A 798 1.96 3.96 -31.99
C TYR A 798 1.91 3.32 -30.59
N PRO A 799 3.03 2.96 -29.96
CA PRO A 799 3.02 2.48 -28.57
C PRO A 799 2.36 3.48 -27.62
N VAL A 800 1.42 3.02 -26.78
CA VAL A 800 0.80 3.83 -25.71
C VAL A 800 1.77 4.04 -24.55
N HIS A 801 2.57 3.01 -24.26
CA HIS A 801 3.59 3.02 -23.21
C HIS A 801 4.97 2.76 -23.81
N SER A 802 6.03 3.26 -23.16
CA SER A 802 7.40 2.90 -23.56
C SER A 802 7.62 1.40 -23.37
N ILE A 803 8.54 0.82 -24.15
CA ILE A 803 9.04 -0.56 -23.94
C ILE A 803 9.59 -0.76 -22.52
N LEU A 804 10.03 0.31 -21.85
CA LEU A 804 10.48 0.30 -20.45
C LEU A 804 9.33 0.25 -19.43
N GLN A 805 8.09 0.46 -19.87
CA GLN A 805 6.90 0.39 -19.03
C GLN A 805 6.09 -0.88 -19.30
N GLN A 806 5.92 -1.24 -20.58
CA GLN A 806 5.09 -2.38 -20.98
C GLN A 806 5.88 -3.62 -21.43
N GLY A 807 7.21 -3.56 -21.54
CA GLY A 807 7.99 -4.64 -22.15
C GLY A 807 7.51 -4.91 -23.58
N MET A 808 7.34 -6.20 -23.90
CA MET A 808 6.71 -6.63 -25.16
C MET A 808 5.18 -6.54 -25.16
N GLY A 809 4.59 -6.11 -24.05
CA GLY A 809 3.16 -5.98 -23.86
C GLY A 809 2.54 -7.12 -23.07
N ARG A 810 1.23 -7.22 -23.18
CA ARG A 810 0.40 -8.16 -22.43
C ARG A 810 0.52 -9.59 -22.97
N ILE A 811 0.66 -10.59 -22.09
CA ILE A 811 0.71 -12.00 -22.50
C ILE A 811 -0.61 -12.52 -23.11
N TRP A 812 -0.49 -13.48 -24.03
CA TRP A 812 -1.61 -14.19 -24.64
C TRP A 812 -1.30 -15.69 -24.81
N ALA A 813 -1.94 -16.52 -23.99
CA ALA A 813 -1.56 -17.94 -23.84
C ALA A 813 -1.68 -18.77 -25.13
N PRO A 814 -2.75 -18.66 -25.96
CA PRO A 814 -2.88 -19.48 -27.16
C PRO A 814 -1.71 -19.36 -28.13
N THR A 815 -1.22 -18.13 -28.37
CA THR A 815 -0.08 -17.92 -29.28
C THR A 815 1.23 -18.35 -28.63
N ALA A 816 1.43 -18.09 -27.33
CA ALA A 816 2.63 -18.54 -26.61
C ALA A 816 2.79 -20.07 -26.62
N VAL A 817 1.67 -20.80 -26.48
CA VAL A 817 1.63 -22.26 -26.35
C VAL A 817 1.61 -22.98 -27.70
N LEU A 818 0.79 -22.53 -28.66
CA LEU A 818 0.55 -23.22 -29.93
C LEU A 818 1.14 -22.50 -31.15
N GLY A 819 1.74 -21.32 -30.97
CA GLY A 819 2.33 -20.56 -32.04
C GLY A 819 3.51 -21.27 -32.70
N ASP A 820 3.74 -20.95 -33.97
CA ASP A 820 4.90 -21.40 -34.72
C ASP A 820 6.06 -20.43 -34.46
N PHE A 821 7.14 -20.93 -33.84
CA PHE A 821 8.32 -20.16 -33.49
C PHE A 821 9.57 -20.85 -34.03
N PRO A 822 10.61 -20.10 -34.42
CA PRO A 822 11.89 -20.69 -34.81
C PRO A 822 12.46 -21.58 -33.70
N GLU A 823 13.02 -22.74 -34.07
CA GLU A 823 13.68 -23.65 -33.11
C GLU A 823 14.88 -22.96 -32.41
N ASP A 824 15.53 -22.03 -33.11
CA ASP A 824 16.64 -21.20 -32.64
C ASP A 824 16.20 -19.83 -32.09
N GLY A 825 14.92 -19.64 -31.74
CA GLY A 825 14.45 -18.44 -31.06
C GLY A 825 14.83 -18.44 -29.57
N TYR A 826 15.74 -17.57 -29.15
CA TYR A 826 16.14 -17.38 -27.74
C TYR A 826 16.23 -15.89 -27.37
N ALA A 827 15.87 -15.58 -26.11
CA ALA A 827 15.68 -14.21 -25.62
C ALA A 827 16.97 -13.53 -25.16
N ASN A 828 17.88 -14.24 -24.49
CA ASN A 828 19.06 -13.64 -23.84
C ASN A 828 20.26 -13.57 -24.81
N GLN A 829 20.04 -13.05 -26.02
CA GLN A 829 21.06 -13.02 -27.06
C GLN A 829 22.26 -12.14 -26.66
N GLY A 830 23.48 -12.69 -26.79
CA GLY A 830 24.72 -11.95 -26.46
C GLY A 830 25.11 -12.00 -24.98
N MET A 831 24.28 -12.62 -24.13
CA MET A 831 24.58 -12.88 -22.73
C MET A 831 25.20 -14.27 -22.54
N ASP A 832 26.02 -14.43 -21.51
CA ASP A 832 26.70 -15.68 -21.17
C ASP A 832 26.62 -15.92 -19.66
N ILE A 833 25.64 -16.74 -19.26
CA ILE A 833 25.34 -17.01 -17.85
C ILE A 833 26.49 -17.71 -17.13
N GLU A 834 27.27 -18.54 -17.84
CA GLU A 834 28.45 -19.19 -17.25
C GLU A 834 29.57 -18.17 -17.02
N SER A 835 29.75 -17.22 -17.93
CA SER A 835 30.69 -16.11 -17.76
C SER A 835 30.29 -15.22 -16.58
N ASP A 836 29.00 -14.85 -16.48
CA ASP A 836 28.48 -14.02 -15.39
C ASP A 836 28.63 -14.72 -14.03
N LEU A 837 28.30 -16.01 -13.96
CA LEU A 837 28.44 -16.80 -12.74
C LEU A 837 29.91 -17.10 -12.39
N ALA A 838 30.84 -17.16 -13.34
CA ALA A 838 32.24 -17.49 -13.06
C ALA A 838 33.08 -16.32 -12.54
N HIS A 839 32.68 -15.07 -12.80
CA HIS A 839 33.43 -13.88 -12.43
C HIS A 839 32.79 -13.15 -11.25
N GLY A 840 33.62 -12.45 -10.46
CA GLY A 840 33.18 -11.57 -9.39
C GLY A 840 33.54 -10.13 -9.72
N TRP A 841 33.19 -9.20 -8.84
CA TRP A 841 33.53 -7.78 -9.02
C TRP A 841 34.62 -7.34 -8.05
N ILE A 842 35.89 -7.51 -8.46
CA ILE A 842 37.04 -7.10 -7.64
C ILE A 842 37.77 -5.91 -8.29
N THR A 843 37.74 -5.82 -9.62
CA THR A 843 38.40 -4.80 -10.42
C THR A 843 37.46 -4.23 -11.49
N ASP A 844 37.74 -3.01 -11.97
CA ASP A 844 36.98 -2.41 -13.08
C ASP A 844 37.10 -3.22 -14.38
N ASP A 845 38.19 -3.99 -14.53
CA ASP A 845 38.38 -4.90 -15.67
C ASP A 845 37.38 -6.07 -15.66
N ASP A 846 36.84 -6.44 -14.50
CA ASP A 846 35.88 -7.53 -14.34
C ASP A 846 34.50 -7.17 -14.90
N ILE A 847 34.15 -5.88 -14.93
CA ILE A 847 32.89 -5.38 -15.53
C ILE A 847 32.78 -5.78 -17.00
N ARG A 848 33.91 -5.96 -17.71
CA ARG A 848 33.92 -6.34 -19.14
C ARG A 848 33.44 -7.76 -19.39
N TYR A 849 33.39 -8.62 -18.37
CA TYR A 849 32.85 -9.98 -18.50
C TYR A 849 31.33 -10.01 -18.37
N HIS A 850 30.74 -8.92 -17.85
CA HIS A 850 29.32 -8.80 -17.58
C HIS A 850 28.63 -7.97 -18.66
N TYR A 851 27.52 -8.48 -19.18
CA TYR A 851 26.78 -7.81 -20.23
C TYR A 851 26.12 -6.54 -19.68
N GLN A 852 26.35 -5.41 -20.35
CA GLN A 852 25.69 -4.15 -20.02
C GLN A 852 24.40 -4.04 -20.82
N GLY A 853 23.31 -3.68 -20.17
CA GLY A 853 22.01 -3.64 -20.84
C GLY A 853 21.97 -2.64 -22.01
N PRO A 854 21.04 -2.84 -22.96
CA PRO A 854 20.97 -2.05 -24.20
C PRO A 854 20.50 -0.60 -24.00
N VAL A 855 20.13 -0.20 -22.78
CA VAL A 855 19.52 1.09 -22.50
C VAL A 855 20.59 2.13 -22.16
N GLU A 856 20.77 3.09 -23.05
CA GLU A 856 21.56 4.29 -22.81
C GLU A 856 20.70 5.37 -22.15
N ARG A 857 21.19 5.96 -21.05
CA ARG A 857 20.56 7.14 -20.43
C ARG A 857 21.28 8.41 -20.83
N LEU A 858 20.55 9.29 -21.50
CA LEU A 858 20.95 10.66 -21.83
C LEU A 858 20.26 11.64 -20.87
N THR A 859 20.93 12.73 -20.53
CA THR A 859 20.38 13.80 -19.68
C THR A 859 20.28 15.07 -20.50
N SER A 860 19.16 15.78 -20.38
CA SER A 860 18.97 17.08 -21.05
C SER A 860 19.98 18.13 -20.55
N ASP A 861 20.27 19.14 -21.38
CA ASP A 861 21.24 20.21 -21.06
C ASP A 861 20.93 20.96 -19.74
N ASN A 862 19.64 21.10 -19.41
CA ASN A 862 19.18 21.74 -18.17
C ASN A 862 19.12 20.76 -16.99
N GLY A 863 19.43 19.47 -17.19
CA GLY A 863 19.35 18.43 -16.17
C GLY A 863 17.94 18.06 -15.74
N LEU A 864 16.89 18.60 -16.40
CA LEU A 864 15.48 18.47 -16.04
C LEU A 864 14.75 17.28 -16.70
N ALA A 865 15.43 16.51 -17.54
CA ALA A 865 14.86 15.30 -18.14
C ALA A 865 15.94 14.23 -18.39
N HIS A 866 15.54 12.97 -18.24
CA HIS A 866 16.27 11.81 -18.70
C HIS A 866 15.60 11.23 -19.93
N LEU A 867 16.38 10.96 -20.97
CA LEU A 867 15.97 10.22 -22.16
C LEU A 867 16.69 8.87 -22.12
N PHE A 868 15.91 7.80 -22.14
CA PHE A 868 16.39 6.43 -22.26
C PHE A 868 16.25 5.99 -23.71
N VAL A 869 17.36 5.53 -24.30
CA VAL A 869 17.45 5.06 -25.69
C VAL A 869 17.82 3.59 -25.66
N VAL A 870 17.00 2.75 -26.28
CA VAL A 870 17.20 1.30 -26.33
C VAL A 870 17.90 0.95 -27.63
N HIS A 871 19.13 0.44 -27.54
CA HIS A 871 19.95 0.07 -28.69
C HIS A 871 19.97 -1.45 -28.92
N VAL A 872 19.71 -1.88 -30.15
CA VAL A 872 19.98 -3.28 -30.57
C VAL A 872 20.91 -3.22 -31.77
N GLY A 873 22.20 -3.51 -31.53
CA GLY A 873 23.24 -3.27 -32.53
C GLY A 873 23.45 -1.78 -32.78
N GLU A 874 23.35 -1.35 -34.05
CA GLU A 874 23.43 0.07 -34.43
C GLU A 874 22.03 0.73 -34.54
N GLU A 875 20.95 -0.02 -34.30
CA GLU A 875 19.57 0.47 -34.44
C GLU A 875 18.95 0.84 -33.09
N VAL A 876 18.13 1.90 -33.09
CA VAL A 876 17.33 2.31 -31.93
C VAL A 876 16.00 1.58 -31.97
N HIS A 877 15.72 0.72 -30.99
CA HIS A 877 14.50 -0.10 -30.94
C HIS A 877 13.40 0.49 -30.04
N GLY A 878 13.74 1.48 -29.22
CA GLY A 878 12.80 2.10 -28.32
C GLY A 878 13.36 3.34 -27.64
N ILE A 879 12.45 4.19 -27.18
CA ILE A 879 12.78 5.33 -26.33
C ILE A 879 11.80 5.45 -25.19
N GLY A 880 12.25 6.10 -24.12
CA GLY A 880 11.39 6.55 -23.04
C GLY A 880 11.97 7.81 -22.43
N ALA A 881 11.13 8.74 -22.00
CA ALA A 881 11.60 9.98 -21.41
C ALA A 881 10.91 10.23 -20.08
N VAL A 882 11.65 10.76 -19.12
CA VAL A 882 11.20 11.01 -17.76
C VAL A 882 11.62 12.41 -17.34
N SER A 883 10.72 13.14 -16.69
CA SER A 883 11.06 14.41 -16.04
C SER A 883 11.94 14.16 -14.83
N THR A 884 13.00 14.96 -14.62
CA THR A 884 13.79 14.92 -13.38
C THR A 884 13.41 16.04 -12.42
N ASN A 885 12.29 16.74 -12.68
CA ASN A 885 11.76 17.69 -11.71
C ASN A 885 11.49 16.94 -10.39
N ALA A 886 12.07 17.43 -9.30
CA ALA A 886 12.02 16.80 -7.99
C ALA A 886 10.60 16.72 -7.39
N GLU A 887 9.63 17.38 -8.03
CA GLU A 887 8.24 17.43 -7.61
C GLU A 887 7.36 16.32 -8.24
N ASP A 888 7.77 15.70 -9.37
CA ASP A 888 6.98 14.64 -10.04
C ASP A 888 7.78 13.94 -11.18
N PRO A 889 8.63 12.93 -10.91
CA PRO A 889 9.40 12.23 -11.95
C PRO A 889 8.52 11.26 -12.76
N GLN A 890 7.64 11.80 -13.60
CA GLN A 890 6.76 11.00 -14.45
C GLN A 890 7.36 10.69 -15.81
N TRP A 891 6.99 9.52 -16.34
CA TRP A 891 7.08 9.23 -17.76
C TRP A 891 6.38 10.31 -18.57
N LEU A 892 7.08 10.85 -19.55
CA LEU A 892 6.55 11.82 -20.50
C LEU A 892 5.75 11.07 -21.56
N THR A 893 4.45 11.32 -21.58
CA THR A 893 3.52 10.76 -22.56
C THR A 893 3.50 11.59 -23.85
N TRP A 894 3.08 10.99 -24.96
CA TRP A 894 3.11 11.62 -26.29
C TRP A 894 2.33 12.94 -26.36
N ASP A 895 1.20 13.01 -25.66
CA ASP A 895 0.36 14.21 -25.50
C ASP A 895 1.04 15.32 -24.70
N LYS A 896 1.82 14.99 -23.65
CA LYS A 896 2.65 15.97 -22.93
C LYS A 896 3.81 16.51 -23.77
N ILE A 897 4.26 15.74 -24.77
CA ILE A 897 5.31 16.12 -25.72
C ILE A 897 4.72 16.98 -26.88
N GLY A 898 3.41 17.05 -27.05
CA GLY A 898 2.77 17.65 -28.23
C GLY A 898 1.51 18.48 -27.99
N GLU A 899 1.66 19.71 -27.51
CA GLU A 899 0.97 20.93 -27.99
C GLU A 899 1.66 22.17 -27.39
N GLY A 900 2.77 22.61 -28.01
CA GLY A 900 3.37 23.93 -27.74
C GLY A 900 4.53 23.99 -26.73
N ALA A 901 4.93 22.90 -26.08
CA ALA A 901 6.16 22.85 -25.31
C ALA A 901 7.34 22.45 -26.21
N GLU A 902 8.11 23.42 -26.73
CA GLU A 902 9.43 23.16 -27.29
C GLU A 902 10.40 22.76 -26.16
N TYR A 903 10.37 21.49 -25.73
CA TYR A 903 11.56 20.89 -25.11
C TYR A 903 12.50 20.45 -26.24
N GLU A 904 13.25 21.40 -26.82
CA GLU A 904 14.40 21.06 -27.66
C GLU A 904 15.45 20.37 -26.78
N ILE A 905 15.41 19.03 -26.71
CA ILE A 905 16.53 18.25 -26.17
C ILE A 905 17.62 18.24 -27.25
N LYS A 906 18.45 19.28 -27.27
CA LYS A 906 19.63 19.36 -28.13
C LYS A 906 20.74 18.48 -27.55
N ILE A 907 20.79 17.23 -27.96
CA ILE A 907 21.88 16.31 -27.58
C ILE A 907 23.18 16.82 -28.21
N ALA A 908 24.17 17.16 -27.38
CA ALA A 908 25.48 17.60 -27.82
C ALA A 908 26.31 16.43 -28.39
N ALA A 909 25.94 15.93 -29.57
CA ALA A 909 26.80 15.41 -30.64
C ALA A 909 25.93 14.61 -31.64
N GLN A 910 25.36 15.30 -32.63
CA GLN A 910 25.15 14.89 -34.04
C GLN A 910 24.09 15.83 -34.67
N PRO A 911 24.36 16.52 -35.79
CA PRO A 911 23.38 17.41 -36.41
C PRO A 911 22.41 16.60 -37.29
N ASN A 912 21.09 16.76 -37.03
CA ASN A 912 19.91 16.31 -37.80
C ASN A 912 19.09 15.13 -37.22
N ILE A 913 18.58 15.25 -35.99
CA ILE A 913 17.46 14.39 -35.53
C ILE A 913 16.30 15.30 -35.11
N SER A 914 15.15 15.15 -35.77
CA SER A 914 13.87 15.79 -35.42
C SER A 914 12.79 14.71 -35.30
N TRP A 915 12.04 14.71 -34.20
CA TRP A 915 11.20 13.57 -33.80
C TRP A 915 9.81 13.52 -34.45
N SER A 916 9.53 12.43 -35.18
CA SER A 916 8.18 11.89 -35.43
C SER A 916 8.32 10.42 -35.85
N GLY A 917 7.72 9.44 -35.14
CA GLY A 917 7.88 8.03 -35.51
C GLY A 917 6.76 7.13 -35.02
N GLY A 918 6.20 6.33 -35.94
CA GLY A 918 5.10 5.37 -35.71
C GLY A 918 5.42 3.97 -36.20
N LEU A 919 4.65 3.00 -35.70
CA LEU A 919 4.81 1.57 -35.98
C LEU A 919 4.15 1.19 -37.31
N ALA A 920 4.81 0.36 -38.11
CA ALA A 920 4.14 -0.38 -39.20
C ALA A 920 4.60 -1.84 -39.19
N LEU A 921 3.63 -2.76 -39.29
CA LEU A 921 3.88 -4.21 -39.30
C LEU A 921 3.89 -4.75 -40.73
N PRO A 922 5.01 -5.35 -41.16
CA PRO A 922 4.90 -6.59 -41.94
C PRO A 922 5.93 -7.66 -41.52
N SER A 923 5.41 -8.84 -41.18
CA SER A 923 6.08 -10.16 -41.22
C SER A 923 7.47 -10.30 -40.57
N GLY A 924 7.54 -10.21 -39.23
CA GLY A 924 8.39 -11.12 -38.46
C GLY A 924 9.79 -10.67 -38.06
N MET A 925 10.20 -9.42 -38.30
CA MET A 925 11.38 -8.82 -37.66
C MET A 925 11.06 -7.36 -37.33
N ALA A 926 11.23 -6.96 -36.07
CA ALA A 926 11.05 -5.59 -35.63
C ALA A 926 12.27 -4.77 -36.06
N THR A 927 12.13 -3.97 -37.11
CA THR A 927 13.12 -2.95 -37.49
C THR A 927 12.47 -1.58 -37.32
N TRP A 928 13.09 -0.72 -36.52
CA TRP A 928 12.71 0.68 -36.37
C TRP A 928 13.28 1.46 -37.55
N ALA A 929 12.42 1.91 -38.47
CA ALA A 929 12.86 2.60 -39.68
C ALA A 929 12.45 4.08 -39.69
N GLY A 930 13.46 4.94 -39.48
CA GLY A 930 13.54 6.33 -39.97
C GLY A 930 13.01 7.41 -39.02
N GLY A 931 13.65 8.57 -38.87
CA GLY A 931 14.86 9.12 -39.50
C GLY A 931 15.16 10.52 -38.98
#